data_AF-A0A6B9YFJ5-F1
#
_entry.id   AF-A0A6B9YFJ5-F1
#
_cell.length_a   1.000
_cell.length_b   1.000
_cell.length_c   1.000
_cell.angle_alpha   90.00
_cell.angle_beta   90.00
_cell.angle_gamma   90.00
#
_symmetry.space_group_name_H-M   'P 1'
#
loop_
_entity.id
_entity.type
_entity.pdbx_description
1 polymer ?
#
loop_
_entity_poly.entity_id
_entity_poly.type
_entity_poly.pdbx_seq_one_letter_code
_entity_poly.pdbx_strand_id
1 'polypeptide(L)'
;MRKILILLLFLILAACVNNESKQWSLHHVLNKVENDRSFQQWQQKVDQSNHKYMNLSSTGGNAVSQSHTNTTNQYEITYKAKANDGSVLGYHARIDTDTGEILSTQEGTIVNVLFQNEPDEEAIENVDGVVLNEARSIPVITAVLPEEEVKRLANEQTGIISIEKDQVVKAAVQQEDWGIEKVNGHLAWQSDYTGEGVDIAVIDSGIYPHEDLNIAGGRSFIGSPEQYFDDNGHGTHVAGIIGAENNQIGSVGLAHNATIYSLKVLDSNGDGYESDVISAIDWAITNEIDIINLSLGAAYASRSLKMVVDKANDQGILICAAAGNEGAATSDTIAYPARYPSVIAVTATTNANTRAGFSSVGNTAEVAAPGQSIYSTYLNNTYRSMSGTSMATPYVAANLALIKQANPDLSSSDIRKMLTTNVLDLGEPGRDTNYGYGLIQTVYGLSLHGATRYETGVKISRYGWEKGSTVVCLGRGDIPIDALTGSVIAKQYNAPLLLTKSTEIPNTIKSEIKRLNPQTIYLLGGEGAVSKSIESHLKGLGYEVHRIYGSSRYGTAVDVASHINQEVSEVFLVTGKETSPDPLSIAAYAGMKQIPILLTRYDTLPDEVSRFIKNEEITKVTIIGGEGVVSSNVGQQLKQLGVKDIERVAGPDRYQTSVEIVKRYTHNFDLSKVFFASGTSFIDALSGSPLAAMSQNPILLANPKNNLSAPLKEWLLKLNENKFVFLGGYGVIPIEIRAKIQALQ
;
A
#
# COMPACT_ATOMS: atom_id res chain seq x y z
N MET A 1 30.57 26.91 -19.79
CA MET A 1 31.85 26.65 -20.51
C MET A 1 31.77 25.52 -21.54
N ARG A 2 31.27 24.30 -21.23
CA ARG A 2 31.07 23.23 -22.26
C ARG A 2 30.09 23.58 -23.40
N LYS A 3 29.10 24.46 -23.16
CA LYS A 3 28.16 24.95 -24.20
C LYS A 3 28.77 25.95 -25.20
N ILE A 4 29.86 26.62 -24.84
CA ILE A 4 30.56 27.60 -25.72
C ILE A 4 31.52 26.88 -26.67
N LEU A 5 32.07 25.73 -26.24
CA LEU A 5 33.02 24.94 -27.04
C LEU A 5 32.35 24.15 -28.18
N ILE A 6 31.10 23.72 -27.99
CA ILE A 6 30.30 23.00 -29.01
C ILE A 6 29.78 23.99 -30.07
N LEU A 7 29.43 25.21 -29.67
CA LEU A 7 29.04 26.29 -30.57
C LEU A 7 30.22 26.70 -31.50
N LEU A 8 31.44 26.75 -30.95
CA LEU A 8 32.66 27.01 -31.71
C LEU A 8 33.02 25.89 -32.69
N LEU A 9 32.78 24.62 -32.34
CA LEU A 9 33.02 23.49 -33.25
C LEU A 9 32.02 23.44 -34.42
N PHE A 10 30.76 23.83 -34.18
CA PHE A 10 29.75 23.93 -35.24
C PHE A 10 30.00 25.10 -36.19
N LEU A 11 30.50 26.23 -35.68
CA LEU A 11 30.91 27.38 -36.50
C LEU A 11 32.13 27.04 -37.40
N ILE A 12 33.02 26.15 -36.95
CA ILE A 12 34.18 25.69 -37.72
C ILE A 12 33.77 24.66 -38.79
N LEU A 13 32.73 23.83 -38.53
CA LEU A 13 32.20 22.87 -39.52
C LEU A 13 31.32 23.55 -40.58
N ALA A 14 30.55 24.58 -40.21
CA ALA A 14 29.77 25.39 -41.15
C ALA A 14 30.64 26.22 -42.11
N ALA A 15 31.89 26.51 -41.74
CA ALA A 15 32.86 27.19 -42.60
C ALA A 15 33.49 26.27 -43.68
N CYS A 16 33.20 24.96 -43.67
CA CYS A 16 33.92 23.98 -44.50
C CYS A 16 33.09 23.29 -45.59
N VAL A 17 31.84 23.69 -45.86
CA VAL A 17 31.05 23.13 -46.98
C VAL A 17 30.53 24.27 -47.88
N ASN A 18 31.39 24.69 -48.81
CA ASN A 18 31.18 25.39 -50.09
C ASN A 18 29.80 26.07 -50.32
N ASN A 19 29.74 27.41 -50.41
CA ASN A 19 30.12 28.19 -51.60
C ASN A 19 30.08 29.71 -51.31
N GLU A 20 30.91 30.47 -52.02
CA GLU A 20 31.12 31.91 -51.83
C GLU A 20 29.91 32.76 -52.29
N SER A 21 29.15 33.31 -51.33
CA SER A 21 28.72 34.73 -51.26
C SER A 21 27.60 34.88 -50.22
N LYS A 22 27.87 35.65 -49.16
CA LYS A 22 26.92 36.12 -48.12
C LYS A 22 25.91 35.08 -47.60
N GLN A 23 26.36 34.14 -46.76
CA GLN A 23 25.45 33.44 -45.86
C GLN A 23 25.57 34.02 -44.45
N TRP A 24 24.48 34.61 -43.97
CA TRP A 24 24.36 35.04 -42.57
C TRP A 24 24.39 33.82 -41.65
N SER A 25 25.01 33.94 -40.47
CA SER A 25 24.96 32.84 -39.49
C SER A 25 23.52 32.62 -39.01
N LEU A 26 23.13 31.38 -38.71
CA LEU A 26 21.82 31.07 -38.11
C LEU A 26 21.52 31.98 -36.91
N HIS A 27 22.54 32.32 -36.13
CA HIS A 27 22.44 33.27 -35.02
C HIS A 27 22.03 34.68 -35.46
N HIS A 28 22.55 35.18 -36.59
CA HIS A 28 22.14 36.48 -37.13
C HIS A 28 20.68 36.46 -37.61
N VAL A 29 20.26 35.38 -38.27
CA VAL A 29 18.88 35.21 -38.74
C VAL A 29 17.90 35.13 -37.57
N LEU A 30 18.21 34.33 -36.55
CA LEU A 30 17.41 34.23 -35.33
C LEU A 30 17.31 35.59 -34.61
N ASN A 31 18.42 36.32 -34.47
CA ASN A 31 18.41 37.65 -33.87
C ASN A 31 17.51 38.62 -34.65
N LYS A 32 17.46 38.55 -35.99
CA LYS A 32 16.56 39.40 -36.78
C LYS A 32 15.09 39.06 -36.54
N VAL A 33 14.74 37.77 -36.50
CA VAL A 33 13.37 37.33 -36.19
C VAL A 33 12.98 37.68 -34.76
N GLU A 34 13.87 37.47 -33.80
CA GLU A 34 13.61 37.82 -32.41
C GLU A 34 13.41 39.33 -32.21
N ASN A 35 14.01 40.18 -33.04
CA ASN A 35 13.79 41.63 -33.00
C ASN A 35 12.66 42.11 -33.92
N ASP A 36 11.98 41.20 -34.63
CA ASP A 36 10.84 41.55 -35.47
C ASP A 36 9.62 41.94 -34.62
N ARG A 37 8.90 42.97 -35.07
CA ARG A 37 7.76 43.51 -34.32
C ARG A 37 6.61 42.50 -34.22
N SER A 38 6.36 41.72 -35.28
CA SER A 38 5.29 40.72 -35.29
C SER A 38 5.64 39.54 -34.39
N PHE A 39 6.90 39.09 -34.40
CA PHE A 39 7.39 38.11 -33.44
C PHE A 39 7.28 38.60 -32.00
N GLN A 40 7.67 39.85 -31.71
CA GLN A 40 7.56 40.42 -30.36
C GLN A 40 6.10 40.56 -29.90
N GLN A 41 5.17 40.88 -30.82
CA GLN A 41 3.73 40.90 -30.52
C GLN A 41 3.18 39.51 -30.25
N TRP A 42 3.54 38.53 -31.08
CA TRP A 42 3.21 37.13 -30.86
C TRP A 42 3.77 36.63 -29.51
N GLN A 43 5.03 36.94 -29.22
CA GLN A 43 5.68 36.59 -27.96
C GLN A 43 4.99 37.25 -26.76
N GLN A 44 4.53 38.51 -26.88
CA GLN A 44 3.73 39.15 -25.83
C GLN A 44 2.38 38.47 -25.61
N LYS A 45 1.70 38.02 -26.67
CA LYS A 45 0.45 37.23 -26.55
C LYS A 45 0.71 35.91 -25.82
N VAL A 46 1.83 35.25 -26.14
CA VAL A 46 2.28 34.04 -25.45
C VAL A 46 2.63 34.34 -23.98
N ASP A 47 3.38 35.40 -23.69
CA ASP A 47 3.83 35.73 -22.33
C ASP A 47 2.66 36.19 -21.43
N GLN A 48 1.67 36.92 -21.96
CA GLN A 48 0.44 37.30 -21.24
C GLN A 48 -0.44 36.08 -20.87
N SER A 49 -0.23 34.95 -21.53
CA SER A 49 -0.89 33.67 -21.20
C SER A 49 -0.18 32.88 -20.08
N ASN A 50 0.88 33.43 -19.46
CA ASN A 50 1.58 32.87 -18.28
C ASN A 50 2.33 31.53 -18.48
N HIS A 51 2.70 31.13 -19.71
CA HIS A 51 3.38 29.84 -19.95
C HIS A 51 4.69 29.97 -20.73
N LYS A 52 5.79 29.43 -20.18
CA LYS A 52 7.08 29.24 -20.88
C LYS A 52 7.30 27.77 -21.23
N TYR A 53 6.96 27.42 -22.47
CA TYR A 53 7.68 26.40 -23.23
C TYR A 53 8.12 27.07 -24.54
N MET A 54 9.26 27.77 -24.52
CA MET A 54 9.98 28.09 -25.75
C MET A 54 10.90 26.91 -26.03
N ASN A 55 10.51 26.01 -26.93
CA ASN A 55 11.47 25.06 -27.47
C ASN A 55 12.23 25.76 -28.61
N LEU A 56 13.27 26.50 -28.25
CA LEU A 56 14.29 26.94 -29.20
C LEU A 56 15.17 25.73 -29.52
N SER A 57 14.74 24.85 -30.42
CA SER A 57 15.55 23.73 -30.89
C SER A 57 16.60 24.21 -31.89
N SER A 58 17.65 24.88 -31.40
CA SER A 58 18.91 25.04 -32.14
C SER A 58 19.94 24.08 -31.55
N THR A 59 19.81 22.78 -31.85
CA THR A 59 20.83 21.71 -31.89
C THR A 59 20.23 20.34 -31.50
N GLY A 60 20.15 19.43 -32.48
CA GLY A 60 20.02 17.98 -32.25
C GLY A 60 18.63 17.38 -32.39
N GLY A 61 18.34 16.83 -33.58
CA GLY A 61 17.47 15.66 -33.78
C GLY A 61 15.96 15.85 -33.66
N ASN A 62 15.31 16.06 -34.81
CA ASN A 62 13.89 15.81 -35.14
C ASN A 62 12.85 16.67 -34.36
N ALA A 63 12.12 17.63 -34.93
CA ALA A 63 11.79 17.95 -36.30
C ALA A 63 11.63 19.47 -36.45
N VAL A 64 12.59 20.10 -37.15
CA VAL A 64 12.28 21.18 -38.09
C VAL A 64 11.86 20.43 -39.34
N SER A 65 10.64 20.63 -39.83
CA SER A 65 10.37 20.26 -41.21
C SER A 65 11.17 21.22 -42.08
N GLN A 66 12.29 20.73 -42.62
CA GLN A 66 12.92 21.36 -43.76
C GLN A 66 12.16 20.87 -44.99
N SER A 67 11.22 21.66 -45.51
CA SER A 67 10.88 21.58 -46.92
C SER A 67 12.03 22.24 -47.70
N HIS A 68 13.04 21.44 -48.07
CA HIS A 68 13.93 21.84 -49.16
C HIS A 68 13.18 21.64 -50.48
N THR A 69 12.34 22.60 -50.85
CA THR A 69 11.99 22.78 -52.26
C THR A 69 13.14 23.54 -52.91
N ASN A 70 14.00 22.79 -53.61
CA ASN A 70 15.01 23.32 -54.52
C ASN A 70 14.35 24.32 -55.49
N THR A 71 14.42 25.63 -55.21
CA THR A 71 14.48 26.71 -56.22
C THR A 71 14.67 28.14 -55.69
N THR A 72 14.59 28.43 -54.38
CA THR A 72 14.65 29.83 -53.91
C THR A 72 15.53 30.02 -52.69
N ASN A 73 16.34 31.08 -52.70
CA ASN A 73 17.22 31.58 -51.64
C ASN A 73 16.43 31.98 -50.37
N GLN A 74 15.80 31.01 -49.68
CA GLN A 74 14.90 31.27 -48.55
C GLN A 74 15.09 30.28 -47.39
N TYR A 75 15.04 30.79 -46.16
CA TYR A 75 14.95 30.04 -44.91
C TYR A 75 13.55 30.16 -44.32
N GLU A 76 12.99 29.05 -43.85
CA GLU A 76 11.74 29.01 -43.10
C GLU A 76 12.00 28.64 -41.63
N ILE A 77 11.41 29.39 -40.70
CA ILE A 77 11.54 29.16 -39.26
C ILE A 77 10.16 29.15 -38.63
N THR A 78 9.84 28.12 -37.85
CA THR A 78 8.60 28.04 -37.08
C THR A 78 8.88 27.93 -35.59
N TYR A 79 8.31 28.84 -34.80
CA TYR A 79 8.28 28.81 -33.34
C TYR A 79 6.97 28.20 -32.87
N LYS A 80 7.03 27.33 -31.87
CA LYS A 80 5.86 26.71 -31.23
C LYS A 80 5.77 27.14 -29.77
N ALA A 81 4.55 27.42 -29.29
CA ALA A 81 4.26 27.72 -27.89
C ALA A 81 2.94 27.05 -27.45
N LYS A 82 2.77 26.75 -26.15
CA LYS A 82 1.53 26.15 -25.63
C LYS A 82 0.57 27.24 -25.13
N ALA A 83 -0.69 27.20 -25.54
CA ALA A 83 -1.76 28.06 -25.02
C ALA A 83 -2.48 27.46 -23.80
N ASN A 84 -3.26 28.31 -23.10
CA ASN A 84 -4.02 27.94 -21.90
C ASN A 84 -5.08 26.84 -22.13
N ASP A 85 -5.62 26.75 -23.33
CA ASP A 85 -6.61 25.74 -23.74
C ASP A 85 -5.97 24.40 -24.16
N GLY A 86 -4.64 24.26 -24.01
CA GLY A 86 -3.89 23.06 -24.39
C GLY A 86 -3.44 23.03 -25.85
N SER A 87 -3.89 23.97 -26.68
CA SER A 87 -3.49 24.09 -28.09
C SER A 87 -2.02 24.53 -28.25
N VAL A 88 -1.42 24.20 -29.39
CA VAL A 88 -0.08 24.70 -29.75
C VAL A 88 -0.23 25.90 -30.70
N LEU A 89 0.27 27.06 -30.29
CA LEU A 89 0.41 28.25 -31.12
C LEU A 89 1.68 28.19 -31.96
N GLY A 90 1.61 28.68 -33.19
CA GLY A 90 2.72 28.76 -34.13
C GLY A 90 3.01 30.21 -34.55
N TYR A 91 4.29 30.53 -34.72
CA TYR A 91 4.76 31.68 -35.49
C TYR A 91 5.74 31.20 -36.55
N HIS A 92 5.42 31.41 -37.81
CA HIS A 92 6.23 31.03 -38.94
C HIS A 92 6.81 32.28 -39.62
N ALA A 93 8.05 32.23 -40.08
CA ALA A 93 8.68 33.30 -40.85
C ALA A 93 9.48 32.73 -42.02
N ARG A 94 9.30 33.34 -43.21
CA ARG A 94 10.12 33.11 -44.40
C ARG A 94 11.14 34.24 -44.52
N ILE A 95 12.38 33.90 -44.85
CA ILE A 95 13.52 34.82 -44.77
C ILE A 95 14.37 34.65 -46.02
N ASP A 96 14.72 35.74 -46.68
CA ASP A 96 15.64 35.72 -47.82
C ASP A 96 17.06 35.41 -47.35
N THR A 97 17.69 34.37 -47.92
CA THR A 97 19.00 33.88 -47.46
C THR A 97 20.14 34.83 -47.79
N ASP A 98 19.99 35.67 -48.81
CA ASP A 98 21.06 36.53 -49.33
C ASP A 98 21.11 37.88 -48.59
N THR A 99 19.93 38.39 -48.21
CA THR A 99 19.75 39.69 -47.54
C THR A 99 19.48 39.54 -46.04
N GLY A 100 19.01 38.37 -45.61
CA GLY A 100 18.52 38.13 -44.25
C GLY A 100 17.27 38.95 -43.94
N GLU A 101 16.53 39.41 -44.95
CA GLU A 101 15.26 40.12 -44.75
C GLU A 101 14.12 39.12 -44.52
N ILE A 102 13.22 39.45 -43.60
CA ILE A 102 12.01 38.66 -43.36
C ILE A 102 11.04 38.98 -44.49
N LEU A 103 10.71 37.97 -45.30
CA LEU A 103 9.86 38.07 -46.47
C LEU A 103 8.37 37.99 -46.11
N SER A 104 8.02 37.10 -45.18
CA SER A 104 6.66 36.96 -44.67
C SER A 104 6.66 36.37 -43.28
N THR A 105 5.59 36.64 -42.52
CA THR A 105 5.34 36.05 -41.20
C THR A 105 3.90 35.60 -41.10
N GLN A 106 3.66 34.51 -40.37
CA GLN A 106 2.33 33.97 -40.12
C GLN A 106 2.23 33.51 -38.66
N GLU A 107 1.26 34.04 -37.92
CA GLU A 107 0.90 33.55 -36.59
C GLU A 107 -0.43 32.79 -36.64
N GLY A 108 -0.60 31.78 -35.78
CA GLY A 108 -1.80 30.96 -35.79
C GLY A 108 -1.79 29.81 -34.80
N THR A 109 -2.80 28.95 -34.87
CA THR A 109 -2.83 27.66 -34.16
C THR A 109 -2.23 26.59 -35.05
N ILE A 110 -1.42 25.71 -34.47
CA ILE A 110 -0.90 24.52 -35.14
C ILE A 110 -1.96 23.44 -35.07
N VAL A 111 -2.32 22.89 -36.23
CA VAL A 111 -3.36 21.87 -36.38
C VAL A 111 -2.85 20.71 -37.22
N ASN A 112 -3.46 19.55 -37.03
CA ASN A 112 -3.37 18.38 -37.89
C ASN A 112 -4.68 18.29 -38.70
N VAL A 113 -4.59 18.47 -40.01
CA VAL A 113 -5.71 18.40 -40.95
C VAL A 113 -5.70 17.03 -41.61
N LEU A 114 -6.71 16.21 -41.30
CA LEU A 114 -6.89 14.87 -41.89
C LEU A 114 -7.77 14.98 -43.14
N PHE A 115 -7.26 14.53 -44.28
CA PHE A 115 -7.95 14.50 -45.56
C PHE A 115 -8.58 13.14 -45.83
N GLN A 116 -9.62 13.13 -46.66
CA GLN A 116 -10.36 11.91 -47.01
C GLN A 116 -9.56 10.96 -47.91
N ASN A 117 -8.76 11.52 -48.83
CA ASN A 117 -7.99 10.77 -49.81
C ASN A 117 -6.50 11.10 -49.68
N GLU A 118 -6.00 12.04 -50.46
CA GLU A 118 -4.61 12.50 -50.43
C GLU A 118 -4.52 13.86 -49.73
N PRO A 119 -3.37 14.19 -49.12
CA PRO A 119 -3.06 15.54 -48.64
C PRO A 119 -3.25 16.61 -49.73
N ASP A 120 -3.87 17.73 -49.39
CA ASP A 120 -4.07 18.88 -50.27
C ASP A 120 -3.43 20.13 -49.63
N GLU A 121 -2.20 20.45 -50.05
CA GLU A 121 -1.47 21.62 -49.57
C GLU A 121 -2.11 22.93 -50.06
N GLU A 122 -2.70 22.94 -51.25
CA GLU A 122 -3.34 24.12 -51.85
C GLU A 122 -4.55 24.57 -51.01
N ALA A 123 -5.27 23.62 -50.42
CA ALA A 123 -6.32 23.88 -49.43
C ALA A 123 -5.82 24.71 -48.24
N ILE A 124 -4.62 24.42 -47.76
CA ILE A 124 -3.99 25.08 -46.61
C ILE A 124 -3.51 26.47 -47.02
N GLU A 125 -2.86 26.59 -48.17
CA GLU A 125 -2.33 27.86 -48.67
C GLU A 125 -3.43 28.87 -49.02
N ASN A 126 -4.56 28.41 -49.57
CA ASN A 126 -5.70 29.26 -49.94
C ASN A 126 -6.38 29.97 -48.76
N VAL A 127 -6.12 29.51 -47.53
CA VAL A 127 -6.63 30.14 -46.29
C VAL A 127 -5.52 30.85 -45.52
N ASP A 128 -4.47 31.28 -46.21
CA ASP A 128 -3.27 31.89 -45.62
C ASP A 128 -2.57 30.99 -44.58
N GLY A 129 -2.76 29.68 -44.73
CA GLY A 129 -2.11 28.67 -43.91
C GLY A 129 -0.69 28.36 -44.37
N VAL A 130 0.14 27.92 -43.43
CA VAL A 130 1.50 27.45 -43.73
C VAL A 130 1.61 25.96 -43.42
N VAL A 131 1.87 25.16 -44.45
CA VAL A 131 2.17 23.73 -44.32
C VAL A 131 3.49 23.56 -43.57
N LEU A 132 3.45 22.82 -42.46
CA LEU A 132 4.64 22.44 -41.73
C LEU A 132 5.11 21.06 -42.17
N ASN A 133 4.23 20.06 -42.17
CA ASN A 133 4.64 18.70 -42.48
C ASN A 133 3.49 17.89 -43.06
N GLU A 134 3.78 17.05 -44.06
CA GLU A 134 2.87 16.03 -44.55
C GLU A 134 3.24 14.65 -43.96
N ALA A 135 2.26 13.93 -43.42
CA ALA A 135 2.47 12.60 -42.88
C ALA A 135 2.59 11.57 -44.02
N ARG A 136 3.62 10.71 -43.97
CA ARG A 136 3.92 9.76 -45.06
C ARG A 136 2.99 8.55 -45.15
N SER A 137 2.24 8.26 -44.09
CA SER A 137 1.49 7.00 -43.95
C SER A 137 -0.01 7.19 -43.78
N ILE A 138 -0.44 8.44 -43.60
CA ILE A 138 -1.84 8.83 -43.45
C ILE A 138 -1.99 10.21 -44.12
N PRO A 139 -3.16 10.54 -44.69
CA PRO A 139 -3.35 11.78 -45.40
C PRO A 139 -3.55 12.95 -44.43
N VAL A 140 -2.51 13.29 -43.67
CA VAL A 140 -2.54 14.35 -42.66
C VAL A 140 -1.50 15.42 -42.98
N ILE A 141 -1.93 16.68 -42.97
CA ILE A 141 -1.04 17.85 -43.00
C ILE A 141 -1.03 18.51 -41.62
N THR A 142 0.15 18.69 -41.05
CA THR A 142 0.37 19.59 -39.92
C THR A 142 0.62 21.00 -40.47
N ALA A 143 -0.13 22.00 -40.04
CA ALA A 143 -0.05 23.38 -40.55
C ALA A 143 -0.22 24.44 -39.44
N VAL A 144 0.31 25.65 -39.68
CA VAL A 144 -0.06 26.86 -38.92
C VAL A 144 -1.22 27.53 -39.65
N LEU A 145 -2.37 27.65 -38.99
CA LEU A 145 -3.56 28.33 -39.53
C LEU A 145 -3.93 29.54 -38.67
N PRO A 146 -4.32 30.69 -39.27
CA PRO A 146 -4.99 31.75 -38.53
C PRO A 146 -6.22 31.20 -37.79
N GLU A 147 -6.47 31.66 -36.57
CA GLU A 147 -7.50 31.05 -35.69
C GLU A 147 -8.92 31.11 -36.29
N GLU A 148 -9.25 32.22 -36.96
CA GLU A 148 -10.53 32.39 -37.66
C GLU A 148 -10.69 31.42 -38.85
N GLU A 149 -9.56 31.00 -39.44
CA GLU A 149 -9.53 30.16 -40.65
C GLU A 149 -9.64 28.67 -40.35
N VAL A 150 -9.29 28.24 -39.13
CA VAL A 150 -9.52 26.86 -38.68
C VAL A 150 -10.99 26.48 -38.80
N LYS A 151 -11.90 27.39 -38.42
CA LYS A 151 -13.36 27.15 -38.51
C LYS A 151 -13.88 27.24 -39.94
N ARG A 152 -13.31 28.12 -40.76
CA ARG A 152 -13.70 28.27 -42.16
C ARG A 152 -13.33 27.01 -42.95
N LEU A 153 -12.08 26.57 -42.82
CA LEU A 153 -11.55 25.40 -43.51
C LEU A 153 -12.31 24.11 -43.12
N ALA A 154 -12.69 23.97 -41.85
CA ALA A 154 -13.49 22.83 -41.37
C ALA A 154 -14.92 22.78 -41.95
N ASN A 155 -15.50 23.92 -42.34
CA ASN A 155 -16.89 24.02 -42.77
C ASN A 155 -17.08 24.16 -44.29
N GLU A 156 -16.10 24.72 -45.00
CA GLU A 156 -16.26 25.13 -46.40
C GLU A 156 -15.57 24.21 -47.41
N GLN A 157 -14.58 23.41 -46.99
CA GLN A 157 -13.80 22.56 -47.90
C GLN A 157 -14.29 21.11 -47.94
N THR A 158 -14.63 20.63 -49.14
CA THR A 158 -14.96 19.21 -49.36
C THR A 158 -13.69 18.37 -49.40
N GLY A 159 -13.63 17.29 -48.61
CA GLY A 159 -12.48 16.36 -48.60
C GLY A 159 -11.60 16.40 -47.36
N ILE A 160 -11.94 17.23 -46.36
CA ILE A 160 -11.34 17.20 -45.02
C ILE A 160 -12.24 16.37 -44.09
N ILE A 161 -11.66 15.39 -43.38
CA ILE A 161 -12.34 14.56 -42.38
C ILE A 161 -12.36 15.28 -41.03
N SER A 162 -11.21 15.77 -40.57
CA SER A 162 -11.09 16.46 -39.28
C SER A 162 -9.98 17.49 -39.30
N ILE A 163 -10.13 18.53 -38.48
CA ILE A 163 -9.05 19.46 -38.13
C ILE A 163 -8.88 19.36 -36.62
N GLU A 164 -7.74 18.85 -36.19
CA GLU A 164 -7.42 18.58 -34.80
C GLU A 164 -6.32 19.53 -34.33
N LYS A 165 -6.51 20.19 -33.19
CA LYS A 165 -5.45 21.01 -32.59
C LYS A 165 -4.24 20.14 -32.27
N ASP A 166 -3.03 20.57 -32.65
CA ASP A 166 -1.79 19.88 -32.27
C ASP A 166 -1.65 19.91 -30.75
N GLN A 167 -1.23 18.79 -30.16
CA GLN A 167 -1.16 18.60 -28.71
C GLN A 167 0.27 18.29 -28.26
N VAL A 168 0.62 18.80 -27.07
CA VAL A 168 1.90 18.48 -26.45
C VAL A 168 1.87 17.06 -25.88
N VAL A 169 2.60 16.14 -26.50
CA VAL A 169 2.86 14.81 -25.93
C VAL A 169 4.04 14.86 -24.96
N LYS A 170 3.93 14.16 -23.82
CA LYS A 170 4.99 14.03 -22.82
C LYS A 170 5.34 12.56 -22.61
N ALA A 171 6.59 12.26 -22.26
CA ALA A 171 6.91 10.97 -21.67
C ALA A 171 6.15 10.86 -20.34
N ALA A 172 5.24 9.89 -20.24
CA ALA A 172 4.52 9.61 -19.01
C ALA A 172 5.42 8.80 -18.08
N VAL A 173 5.74 9.38 -16.92
CA VAL A 173 6.33 8.66 -15.80
C VAL A 173 5.49 9.04 -14.60
N GLN A 174 4.90 8.02 -13.96
CA GLN A 174 4.22 8.21 -12.69
C GLN A 174 5.21 8.75 -11.65
N GLN A 175 4.81 9.83 -11.00
CA GLN A 175 5.57 10.49 -9.96
C GLN A 175 4.90 10.24 -8.61
N GLU A 176 5.55 9.43 -7.78
CA GLU A 176 5.15 9.25 -6.40
C GLU A 176 5.41 10.53 -5.59
N ASP A 177 4.44 10.93 -4.77
CA ASP A 177 4.68 11.97 -3.77
C ASP A 177 5.55 11.41 -2.64
N TRP A 178 6.44 12.25 -2.09
CA TRP A 178 7.32 11.88 -0.98
C TRP A 178 6.56 11.36 0.25
N GLY A 179 5.30 11.78 0.42
CA GLY A 179 4.44 11.35 1.50
C GLY A 179 4.17 9.84 1.49
N ILE A 180 4.14 9.20 0.31
CA ILE A 180 3.97 7.74 0.17
C ILE A 180 5.11 7.00 0.87
N GLU A 181 6.35 7.41 0.61
CA GLU A 181 7.53 6.81 1.26
C GLU A 181 7.48 7.05 2.78
N LYS A 182 7.14 8.27 3.23
CA LYS A 182 7.16 8.63 4.65
C LYS A 182 6.15 7.92 5.52
N VAL A 183 5.01 7.53 4.95
CA VAL A 183 4.00 6.73 5.65
C VAL A 183 4.18 5.23 5.42
N ASN A 184 5.25 4.82 4.73
CA ASN A 184 5.52 3.43 4.32
C ASN A 184 4.43 2.83 3.40
N GLY A 185 3.86 3.62 2.49
CA GLY A 185 2.82 3.18 1.55
C GLY A 185 3.17 1.91 0.77
N HIS A 186 4.41 1.82 0.29
CA HIS A 186 4.91 0.64 -0.43
C HIS A 186 4.83 -0.66 0.37
N LEU A 187 4.97 -0.62 1.70
CA LEU A 187 4.85 -1.82 2.54
C LEU A 187 3.41 -2.35 2.55
N ALA A 188 2.42 -1.46 2.61
CA ALA A 188 1.02 -1.86 2.50
C ALA A 188 0.74 -2.53 1.15
N TRP A 189 1.22 -1.93 0.07
CA TRP A 189 1.04 -2.47 -1.28
C TRP A 189 1.73 -3.83 -1.47
N GLN A 190 2.93 -4.03 -0.90
CA GLN A 190 3.61 -5.35 -0.87
C GLN A 190 2.83 -6.43 -0.10
N SER A 191 1.93 -6.01 0.78
CA SER A 191 1.01 -6.87 1.53
C SER A 191 -0.37 -6.97 0.88
N ASP A 192 -0.52 -6.50 -0.36
CA ASP A 192 -1.76 -6.48 -1.12
C ASP A 192 -2.88 -5.64 -0.45
N TYR A 193 -2.50 -4.67 0.39
CA TYR A 193 -3.42 -3.68 0.94
C TYR A 193 -3.36 -2.41 0.09
N THR A 194 -4.47 -2.08 -0.57
CA THR A 194 -4.62 -1.00 -1.55
C THR A 194 -5.87 -0.16 -1.30
N GLY A 195 -6.64 -0.47 -0.24
CA GLY A 195 -7.91 0.17 0.10
C GLY A 195 -9.13 -0.50 -0.53
N GLU A 196 -8.93 -1.60 -1.26
CA GLU A 196 -10.00 -2.33 -1.94
C GLU A 196 -11.13 -2.74 -1.00
N GLY A 197 -12.37 -2.48 -1.42
CA GLY A 197 -13.58 -2.82 -0.66
C GLY A 197 -13.87 -1.87 0.51
N VAL A 198 -13.24 -0.70 0.55
CA VAL A 198 -13.52 0.35 1.55
C VAL A 198 -14.03 1.61 0.87
N ASP A 199 -15.13 2.14 1.40
CA ASP A 199 -15.82 3.33 0.89
C ASP A 199 -15.35 4.61 1.60
N ILE A 200 -14.88 5.59 0.83
CA ILE A 200 -14.37 6.86 1.33
C ILE A 200 -15.16 8.03 0.73
N ALA A 201 -15.82 8.82 1.56
CA ALA A 201 -16.44 10.07 1.14
C ALA A 201 -15.47 11.26 1.31
N VAL A 202 -15.20 11.95 0.21
CA VAL A 202 -14.47 13.23 0.19
C VAL A 202 -15.50 14.35 0.21
N ILE A 203 -15.67 14.98 1.38
CA ILE A 203 -16.57 16.13 1.57
C ILE A 203 -15.78 17.42 1.34
N ASP A 204 -15.86 17.97 0.13
CA ASP A 204 -14.95 19.03 -0.36
C ASP A 204 -15.57 19.87 -1.51
N SER A 205 -14.78 20.45 -2.42
CA SER A 205 -15.21 21.24 -3.58
C SER A 205 -15.74 20.41 -4.76
N GLY A 206 -15.85 19.10 -4.61
CA GLY A 206 -16.15 18.16 -5.69
C GLY A 206 -14.90 17.44 -6.19
N ILE A 207 -15.04 16.53 -7.16
CA ILE A 207 -13.92 15.82 -7.79
C ILE A 207 -14.04 15.93 -9.31
N TYR A 208 -13.00 16.41 -9.99
CA TYR A 208 -12.95 16.50 -11.45
C TYR A 208 -12.86 15.09 -12.08
N PRO A 209 -13.50 14.83 -13.24
CA PRO A 209 -13.35 13.57 -13.98
C PRO A 209 -11.93 13.48 -14.57
N HIS A 210 -11.00 13.05 -13.73
CA HIS A 210 -9.58 13.01 -14.01
C HIS A 210 -9.16 11.63 -14.53
N GLU A 211 -8.27 11.55 -15.51
CA GLU A 211 -7.80 10.28 -16.10
C GLU A 211 -7.14 9.33 -15.08
N ASP A 212 -6.59 9.91 -14.03
CA ASP A 212 -5.88 9.22 -12.94
C ASP A 212 -6.79 8.95 -11.71
N LEU A 213 -8.10 9.22 -11.81
CA LEU A 213 -9.06 9.00 -10.71
C LEU A 213 -10.27 8.19 -11.18
N ASN A 214 -10.61 7.16 -10.43
CA ASN A 214 -11.85 6.43 -10.58
C ASN A 214 -12.74 6.66 -9.35
N ILE A 215 -13.84 7.41 -9.53
CA ILE A 215 -14.81 7.70 -8.46
C ILE A 215 -16.10 6.89 -8.69
N ALA A 216 -16.71 6.42 -7.60
CA ALA A 216 -17.97 5.66 -7.64
C ALA A 216 -19.20 6.51 -7.98
N GLY A 217 -19.07 7.83 -7.82
CA GLY A 217 -20.14 8.80 -8.01
C GLY A 217 -20.06 9.91 -6.97
N GLY A 218 -21.15 10.65 -6.82
CA GLY A 218 -21.17 11.76 -5.89
C GLY A 218 -22.52 12.44 -5.77
N ARG A 219 -22.55 13.47 -4.92
CA ARG A 219 -23.70 14.35 -4.74
C ARG A 219 -23.23 15.74 -4.35
N SER A 220 -23.82 16.77 -4.97
CA SER A 220 -23.66 18.14 -4.53
C SER A 220 -24.72 18.52 -3.49
N PHE A 221 -24.28 19.25 -2.47
CA PHE A 221 -25.13 19.88 -1.47
C PHE A 221 -25.22 21.39 -1.69
N ILE A 222 -24.47 21.91 -2.67
CA ILE A 222 -24.60 23.26 -3.20
C ILE A 222 -25.15 23.22 -4.64
N GLY A 223 -26.22 23.96 -4.91
CA GLY A 223 -26.87 23.91 -6.22
C GLY A 223 -27.59 22.59 -6.51
N SER A 224 -27.43 22.04 -7.72
CA SER A 224 -28.15 20.82 -8.14
C SER A 224 -27.39 19.56 -7.69
N PRO A 225 -28.07 18.51 -7.18
CA PRO A 225 -27.40 17.30 -6.65
C PRO A 225 -26.42 16.60 -7.60
N GLU A 226 -26.63 16.72 -8.90
CA GLU A 226 -25.82 16.08 -9.95
C GLU A 226 -24.51 16.84 -10.23
N GLN A 227 -24.35 18.07 -9.73
CA GLN A 227 -23.20 18.94 -9.98
C GLN A 227 -22.06 18.71 -8.98
N TYR A 228 -21.65 17.46 -8.75
CA TYR A 228 -20.59 17.13 -7.79
C TYR A 228 -19.16 17.22 -8.37
N PHE A 229 -19.01 17.68 -9.60
CA PHE A 229 -17.70 17.92 -10.20
C PHE A 229 -17.02 19.15 -9.62
N ASP A 230 -15.69 19.09 -9.58
CA ASP A 230 -14.86 20.14 -9.02
C ASP A 230 -14.69 21.32 -9.97
N ASP A 231 -14.91 22.52 -9.45
CA ASP A 231 -14.71 23.81 -10.11
C ASP A 231 -13.70 24.71 -9.37
N ASN A 232 -13.02 24.17 -8.34
CA ASN A 232 -11.98 24.84 -7.56
C ASN A 232 -10.61 24.14 -7.69
N GLY A 233 -10.61 22.81 -7.66
CA GLY A 233 -9.43 21.95 -7.75
C GLY A 233 -8.95 21.36 -6.42
N HIS A 234 -9.40 21.89 -5.28
CA HIS A 234 -8.99 21.40 -3.96
C HIS A 234 -9.46 19.96 -3.70
N GLY A 235 -10.74 19.66 -3.95
CA GLY A 235 -11.28 18.32 -3.75
C GLY A 235 -10.68 17.28 -4.69
N THR A 236 -10.36 17.67 -5.94
CA THR A 236 -9.61 16.81 -6.88
C THR A 236 -8.21 16.49 -6.36
N HIS A 237 -7.53 17.45 -5.74
CA HIS A 237 -6.20 17.25 -5.15
C HIS A 237 -6.26 16.31 -3.94
N VAL A 238 -7.24 16.53 -3.06
CA VAL A 238 -7.50 15.66 -1.91
C VAL A 238 -7.80 14.22 -2.37
N ALA A 239 -8.64 14.04 -3.39
CA ALA A 239 -8.98 12.72 -3.92
C ALA A 239 -7.76 11.97 -4.49
N GLY A 240 -6.85 12.66 -5.18
CA GLY A 240 -5.62 12.05 -5.70
C GLY A 240 -4.69 11.52 -4.63
N ILE A 241 -4.58 12.20 -3.49
CA ILE A 241 -3.75 11.72 -2.36
C ILE A 241 -4.33 10.41 -1.81
N ILE A 242 -5.66 10.26 -1.84
CA ILE A 242 -6.34 9.04 -1.41
C ILE A 242 -6.15 7.94 -2.45
N GLY A 243 -6.56 8.18 -3.70
CA GLY A 243 -6.73 7.11 -4.68
C GLY A 243 -6.47 7.49 -6.13
N ALA A 244 -5.46 8.33 -6.41
CA ALA A 244 -4.88 8.34 -7.75
C ALA A 244 -4.41 6.92 -8.12
N GLU A 245 -4.71 6.49 -9.34
CA GLU A 245 -4.49 5.12 -9.78
C GLU A 245 -2.99 4.75 -9.86
N ASN A 246 -2.66 3.48 -9.67
CA ASN A 246 -1.30 2.97 -9.88
C ASN A 246 -1.15 2.46 -11.34
N ASN A 247 -0.98 3.37 -12.29
CA ASN A 247 -1.18 3.11 -13.73
C ASN A 247 -0.09 3.71 -14.66
N GLN A 248 1.10 4.06 -14.14
CA GLN A 248 2.23 4.63 -14.90
C GLN A 248 2.06 6.07 -15.42
N ILE A 249 0.92 6.72 -15.18
CA ILE A 249 0.74 8.16 -15.41
C ILE A 249 0.73 8.90 -14.07
N GLY A 250 0.89 10.23 -14.12
CA GLY A 250 0.44 11.06 -13.02
C GLY A 250 1.07 10.84 -11.64
N SER A 251 0.20 10.68 -10.64
CA SER A 251 0.57 10.41 -9.25
C SER A 251 0.04 9.05 -8.81
N VAL A 252 0.20 8.68 -7.55
CA VAL A 252 -0.40 7.46 -6.99
C VAL A 252 -0.93 7.75 -5.60
N GLY A 253 -2.18 7.38 -5.36
CA GLY A 253 -2.84 7.52 -4.07
C GLY A 253 -2.42 6.40 -3.13
N LEU A 254 -2.43 6.70 -1.82
CA LEU A 254 -2.02 5.71 -0.82
C LEU A 254 -2.95 4.48 -0.79
N ALA A 255 -4.24 4.68 -1.04
CA ALA A 255 -5.29 3.67 -1.14
C ALA A 255 -5.90 3.67 -2.56
N HIS A 256 -5.07 3.42 -3.56
CA HIS A 256 -5.40 3.51 -5.00
C HIS A 256 -6.50 2.56 -5.51
N ASN A 257 -7.02 1.63 -4.70
CA ASN A 257 -8.19 0.81 -5.03
C ASN A 257 -9.40 1.06 -4.11
N ALA A 258 -9.37 2.09 -3.27
CA ALA A 258 -10.55 2.46 -2.46
C ALA A 258 -11.67 3.03 -3.32
N THR A 259 -12.92 2.82 -2.88
CA THR A 259 -14.10 3.38 -3.54
C THR A 259 -14.29 4.82 -3.09
N ILE A 260 -14.01 5.80 -3.94
CA ILE A 260 -14.10 7.23 -3.58
C ILE A 260 -15.44 7.83 -4.03
N TYR A 261 -16.12 8.53 -3.12
CA TYR A 261 -17.34 9.31 -3.38
C TYR A 261 -17.08 10.81 -3.28
N SER A 262 -17.58 11.56 -4.25
CA SER A 262 -17.47 13.03 -4.29
C SER A 262 -18.68 13.71 -3.65
N LEU A 263 -18.51 14.33 -2.48
CA LEU A 263 -19.58 15.07 -1.81
C LEU A 263 -19.26 16.57 -1.81
N LYS A 264 -19.83 17.30 -2.77
CA LYS A 264 -19.52 18.73 -2.97
C LYS A 264 -20.28 19.61 -1.98
N VAL A 265 -19.54 20.33 -1.15
CA VAL A 265 -20.05 21.29 -0.14
C VAL A 265 -19.37 22.66 -0.24
N LEU A 266 -18.28 22.78 -1.01
CA LEU A 266 -17.56 24.04 -1.24
C LEU A 266 -17.76 24.53 -2.68
N ASP A 267 -17.91 25.84 -2.83
CA ASP A 267 -18.07 26.52 -4.12
C ASP A 267 -16.74 26.71 -4.87
N SER A 268 -16.76 27.40 -6.01
CA SER A 268 -15.58 27.64 -6.84
C SER A 268 -14.48 28.44 -6.13
N ASN A 269 -14.79 29.18 -5.07
CA ASN A 269 -13.81 29.91 -4.25
C ASN A 269 -13.28 29.06 -3.08
N GLY A 270 -13.86 27.87 -2.85
CA GLY A 270 -13.56 27.02 -1.70
C GLY A 270 -14.36 27.38 -0.44
N ASP A 271 -15.38 28.23 -0.57
CA ASP A 271 -16.26 28.61 0.54
C ASP A 271 -17.47 27.68 0.61
N GLY A 272 -17.95 27.38 1.82
CA GLY A 272 -19.13 26.54 2.01
C GLY A 272 -19.85 26.80 3.32
N TYR A 273 -21.08 26.29 3.43
CA TYR A 273 -21.89 26.44 4.63
C TYR A 273 -21.87 25.18 5.48
N GLU A 274 -21.87 25.36 6.80
CA GLU A 274 -21.93 24.24 7.75
C GLU A 274 -23.18 23.36 7.54
N SER A 275 -24.29 23.94 7.09
CA SER A 275 -25.51 23.19 6.73
C SER A 275 -25.28 22.13 5.66
N ASP A 276 -24.42 22.44 4.70
CA ASP A 276 -24.15 21.58 3.55
C ASP A 276 -23.19 20.46 3.96
N VAL A 277 -22.20 20.79 4.81
CA VAL A 277 -21.34 19.80 5.48
C VAL A 277 -22.16 18.83 6.33
N ILE A 278 -23.11 19.33 7.13
CA ILE A 278 -24.01 18.49 7.94
C ILE A 278 -24.82 17.55 7.05
N SER A 279 -25.37 18.06 5.95
CA SER A 279 -26.17 17.28 5.00
C SER A 279 -25.33 16.22 4.29
N ALA A 280 -24.07 16.52 3.96
CA ALA A 280 -23.14 15.56 3.39
C ALA A 280 -22.76 14.44 4.36
N ILE A 281 -22.54 14.75 5.64
CA ILE A 281 -22.28 13.73 6.66
C ILE A 281 -23.53 12.85 6.87
N ASP A 282 -24.73 13.43 6.90
CA ASP A 282 -25.97 12.63 7.01
C ASP A 282 -26.20 11.73 5.79
N TRP A 283 -25.81 12.20 4.59
CA TRP A 283 -25.77 11.34 3.40
C TRP A 283 -24.77 10.19 3.56
N ALA A 284 -23.56 10.45 4.06
CA ALA A 284 -22.56 9.42 4.28
C ALA A 284 -23.04 8.36 5.29
N ILE A 285 -23.74 8.78 6.35
CA ILE A 285 -24.40 7.86 7.29
C ILE A 285 -25.45 7.01 6.59
N THR A 286 -26.30 7.64 5.77
CA THR A 286 -27.40 6.95 5.09
C THR A 286 -26.91 5.93 4.05
N ASN A 287 -25.73 6.15 3.48
CA ASN A 287 -25.12 5.26 2.49
C ASN A 287 -24.05 4.35 3.10
N GLU A 288 -23.99 4.26 4.43
CA GLU A 288 -23.09 3.34 5.16
C GLU A 288 -21.61 3.49 4.77
N ILE A 289 -21.17 4.71 4.45
CA ILE A 289 -19.79 5.01 4.09
C ILE A 289 -18.84 4.64 5.24
N ASP A 290 -17.70 4.05 4.94
CA ASP A 290 -16.76 3.61 5.97
C ASP A 290 -15.94 4.76 6.58
N ILE A 291 -15.50 5.69 5.73
CA ILE A 291 -14.55 6.76 6.09
C ILE A 291 -14.99 8.09 5.49
N ILE A 292 -14.97 9.15 6.29
CA ILE A 292 -15.21 10.53 5.85
C ILE A 292 -13.91 11.34 5.96
N ASN A 293 -13.52 11.97 4.85
CA ASN A 293 -12.43 12.94 4.79
C ASN A 293 -13.00 14.38 4.74
N LEU A 294 -12.65 15.20 5.74
CA LEU A 294 -13.02 16.61 5.83
C LEU A 294 -11.77 17.50 5.79
N SER A 295 -11.31 17.84 4.59
CA SER A 295 -10.15 18.73 4.37
C SER A 295 -10.53 20.22 4.48
N LEU A 296 -11.39 20.54 5.45
CA LEU A 296 -12.00 21.84 5.69
C LEU A 296 -12.13 22.11 7.19
N GLY A 297 -12.43 23.36 7.58
CA GLY A 297 -12.68 23.68 8.97
C GLY A 297 -13.30 25.05 9.21
N ALA A 298 -13.78 25.24 10.44
CA ALA A 298 -14.40 26.46 10.95
C ALA A 298 -13.82 26.83 12.33
N ALA A 299 -13.83 28.13 12.64
CA ALA A 299 -13.25 28.65 13.87
C ALA A 299 -14.09 28.35 15.13
N TYR A 300 -15.40 28.18 14.98
CA TYR A 300 -16.34 28.10 16.10
C TYR A 300 -17.01 26.72 16.20
N ALA A 301 -17.31 26.32 17.44
CA ALA A 301 -18.06 25.09 17.69
C ALA A 301 -19.52 25.24 17.27
N SER A 302 -20.08 24.16 16.75
CA SER A 302 -21.49 24.01 16.42
C SER A 302 -22.06 22.73 17.00
N ARG A 303 -23.18 22.88 17.72
CA ARG A 303 -23.88 21.74 18.31
C ARG A 303 -24.43 20.81 17.24
N SER A 304 -24.94 21.33 16.13
CA SER A 304 -25.53 20.53 15.06
C SER A 304 -24.46 19.72 14.34
N LEU A 305 -23.34 20.37 13.99
CA LEU A 305 -22.21 19.67 13.40
C LEU A 305 -21.65 18.60 14.34
N LYS A 306 -21.51 18.91 15.64
CA LYS A 306 -21.09 17.92 16.64
C LYS A 306 -22.02 16.70 16.69
N MET A 307 -23.34 16.93 16.72
CA MET A 307 -24.32 15.84 16.80
C MET A 307 -24.25 14.90 15.59
N VAL A 308 -24.05 15.43 14.38
CA VAL A 308 -23.99 14.57 13.18
C VAL A 308 -22.66 13.80 13.10
N VAL A 309 -21.53 14.40 13.51
CA VAL A 309 -20.24 13.66 13.56
C VAL A 309 -20.24 12.60 14.67
N ASP A 310 -20.84 12.89 15.83
CA ASP A 310 -21.00 11.89 16.89
C ASP A 310 -21.86 10.71 16.39
N LYS A 311 -22.98 11.01 15.72
CA LYS A 311 -23.87 9.99 15.13
C LYS A 311 -23.15 9.13 14.10
N ALA A 312 -22.35 9.73 13.20
CA ALA A 312 -21.55 8.99 12.23
C ALA A 312 -20.53 8.06 12.93
N ASN A 313 -19.79 8.57 13.92
CA ASN A 313 -18.86 7.76 14.71
C ASN A 313 -19.55 6.61 15.44
N ASP A 314 -20.73 6.85 16.03
CA ASP A 314 -21.53 5.82 16.73
C ASP A 314 -22.07 4.73 15.79
N GLN A 315 -22.23 5.04 14.49
CA GLN A 315 -22.55 4.07 13.44
C GLN A 315 -21.33 3.34 12.87
N GLY A 316 -20.13 3.60 13.41
CA GLY A 316 -18.90 2.94 12.97
C GLY A 316 -18.17 3.65 11.83
N ILE A 317 -18.58 4.87 11.46
CA ILE A 317 -17.92 5.66 10.42
C ILE A 317 -16.72 6.39 11.01
N LEU A 318 -15.55 6.22 10.39
CA LEU A 318 -14.32 6.91 10.80
C LEU A 318 -14.27 8.30 10.16
N ILE A 319 -14.01 9.33 10.95
CA ILE A 319 -14.04 10.72 10.48
C ILE A 319 -12.67 11.33 10.73
N CYS A 320 -12.02 11.83 9.68
CA CYS A 320 -10.77 12.58 9.79
C CYS A 320 -10.95 13.99 9.26
N ALA A 321 -10.36 14.96 9.95
CA ALA A 321 -10.48 16.36 9.57
C ALA A 321 -9.17 17.12 9.75
N ALA A 322 -8.96 18.09 8.87
CA ALA A 322 -7.80 18.97 8.89
C ALA A 322 -7.75 19.77 10.19
N ALA A 323 -6.61 19.75 10.88
CA ALA A 323 -6.44 20.52 12.11
C ALA A 323 -6.52 22.04 11.87
N GLY A 324 -6.33 22.52 10.65
CA GLY A 324 -6.33 23.94 10.27
C GLY A 324 -4.92 24.48 10.06
N ASN A 325 -4.80 25.68 9.51
CA ASN A 325 -3.53 26.26 9.06
C ASN A 325 -3.08 27.52 9.85
N GLU A 326 -3.53 27.65 11.11
CA GLU A 326 -3.23 28.79 11.99
C GLU A 326 -2.09 28.50 12.99
N GLY A 327 -1.13 27.66 12.60
CA GLY A 327 -0.05 27.12 13.46
C GLY A 327 0.98 28.12 13.97
N ALA A 328 0.91 29.39 13.54
CA ALA A 328 1.77 30.47 14.00
C ALA A 328 1.30 31.10 15.34
N ALA A 329 0.08 30.79 15.79
CA ALA A 329 -0.41 31.30 17.06
C ALA A 329 0.24 30.60 18.27
N THR A 330 0.24 31.28 19.42
CA THR A 330 0.82 30.78 20.68
C THR A 330 -0.17 29.97 21.55
N SER A 331 -1.35 29.64 21.01
CA SER A 331 -2.45 28.96 21.68
C SER A 331 -2.96 27.78 20.86
N ASP A 332 -3.89 26.99 21.42
CA ASP A 332 -4.56 25.90 20.69
C ASP A 332 -5.36 26.46 19.49
N THR A 333 -4.97 26.09 18.27
CA THR A 333 -5.54 26.57 17.01
C THR A 333 -6.28 25.52 16.22
N ILE A 334 -6.52 24.34 16.78
CA ILE A 334 -7.22 23.27 16.06
C ILE A 334 -8.66 23.69 15.71
N ALA A 335 -9.00 23.65 14.43
CA ALA A 335 -10.32 24.03 13.93
C ALA A 335 -11.40 22.97 14.25
N TYR A 336 -12.67 23.36 14.10
CA TYR A 336 -13.78 22.41 14.05
C TYR A 336 -14.03 21.97 12.61
N PRO A 337 -14.39 20.71 12.33
CA PRO A 337 -14.77 19.66 13.27
C PRO A 337 -13.61 18.86 13.88
N ALA A 338 -12.36 19.06 13.44
CA ALA A 338 -11.20 18.31 13.93
C ALA A 338 -11.07 18.30 15.47
N ARG A 339 -11.44 19.39 16.13
CA ARG A 339 -11.41 19.51 17.60
C ARG A 339 -12.44 18.63 18.33
N TYR A 340 -13.45 18.06 17.66
CA TYR A 340 -14.41 17.18 18.32
C TYR A 340 -13.80 15.81 18.65
N PRO A 341 -14.06 15.23 19.84
CA PRO A 341 -13.49 13.93 20.23
C PRO A 341 -13.84 12.77 19.29
N SER A 342 -15.00 12.83 18.62
CA SER A 342 -15.45 11.85 17.63
C SER A 342 -14.72 11.95 16.28
N VAL A 343 -13.85 12.95 16.10
CA VAL A 343 -13.12 13.22 14.85
C VAL A 343 -11.62 13.08 15.09
N ILE A 344 -10.93 12.50 14.11
CA ILE A 344 -9.47 12.36 14.10
C ILE A 344 -8.86 13.67 13.59
N ALA A 345 -8.21 14.42 14.48
CA ALA A 345 -7.56 15.68 14.15
C ALA A 345 -6.18 15.45 13.51
N VAL A 346 -6.01 15.91 12.27
CA VAL A 346 -4.80 15.64 11.48
C VAL A 346 -3.92 16.89 11.34
N THR A 347 -2.70 16.83 11.87
CA THR A 347 -1.67 17.86 11.69
C THR A 347 -0.75 17.54 10.51
N ALA A 348 -0.04 18.55 9.99
CA ALA A 348 0.79 18.43 8.79
C ALA A 348 2.29 18.42 9.12
N THR A 349 3.03 17.52 8.46
CA THR A 349 4.48 17.43 8.49
C THR A 349 5.12 17.86 7.17
N THR A 350 6.41 18.16 7.24
CA THR A 350 7.30 18.34 6.10
C THR A 350 8.03 17.04 5.76
N ASN A 351 8.70 17.00 4.60
CA ASN A 351 9.55 15.87 4.22
C ASN A 351 10.74 15.63 5.17
N ALA A 352 11.07 16.59 6.04
CA ALA A 352 12.08 16.47 7.08
C ALA A 352 11.53 15.90 8.40
N ASN A 353 10.29 15.40 8.41
CA ASN A 353 9.57 14.94 9.62
C ASN A 353 9.46 16.02 10.70
N THR A 354 9.39 17.29 10.28
CA THR A 354 9.11 18.42 11.17
C THR A 354 7.68 18.89 10.98
N ARG A 355 7.06 19.49 12.00
CA ARG A 355 5.75 20.14 11.88
C ARG A 355 5.85 21.23 10.81
N ALA A 356 4.93 21.23 9.85
CA ALA A 356 4.82 22.31 8.88
C ALA A 356 4.46 23.60 9.62
N GLY A 357 5.12 24.72 9.33
CA GLY A 357 4.98 25.97 10.11
C GLY A 357 3.54 26.51 10.20
N PHE A 358 2.71 26.23 9.18
CA PHE A 358 1.29 26.59 9.17
C PHE A 358 0.41 25.63 9.97
N SER A 359 0.84 24.39 10.24
CA SER A 359 -0.05 23.37 10.83
C SER A 359 -0.53 23.78 12.21
N SER A 360 -1.84 23.81 12.44
CA SER A 360 -2.39 24.13 13.76
C SER A 360 -1.89 23.17 14.84
N VAL A 361 -1.86 23.65 16.08
CA VAL A 361 -1.36 22.93 17.26
C VAL A 361 -2.41 22.92 18.35
N GLY A 362 -2.42 21.89 19.18
CA GLY A 362 -3.36 21.82 20.29
C GLY A 362 -3.43 20.45 20.95
N ASN A 363 -4.08 20.41 22.12
CA ASN A 363 -4.21 19.18 22.91
C ASN A 363 -5.16 18.15 22.26
N THR A 364 -5.87 18.55 21.21
CA THR A 364 -6.77 17.68 20.44
C THR A 364 -6.11 17.08 19.20
N ALA A 365 -4.85 17.46 18.87
CA ALA A 365 -4.09 16.82 17.79
C ALA A 365 -4.01 15.30 18.05
N GLU A 366 -4.34 14.49 17.06
CA GLU A 366 -4.39 13.04 17.23
C GLU A 366 -3.28 12.34 16.45
N VAL A 367 -3.09 12.68 15.19
CA VAL A 367 -1.98 12.16 14.38
C VAL A 367 -1.47 13.22 13.42
N ALA A 368 -0.26 13.02 12.92
CA ALA A 368 0.33 13.83 11.88
C ALA A 368 0.45 13.05 10.57
N ALA A 369 0.41 13.75 9.44
CA ALA A 369 0.60 13.18 8.11
C ALA A 369 1.33 14.17 7.17
N PRO A 370 1.88 13.70 6.04
CA PRO A 370 2.54 14.56 5.05
C PRO A 370 1.60 15.67 4.55
N GLY A 371 1.98 16.94 4.68
CA GLY A 371 1.09 18.04 4.29
C GLY A 371 1.74 19.27 3.66
N GLN A 372 3.07 19.28 3.47
CA GLN A 372 3.78 20.37 2.81
C GLN A 372 4.29 19.96 1.43
N SER A 373 3.93 20.74 0.41
CA SER A 373 4.33 20.54 -0.98
C SER A 373 3.96 19.15 -1.52
N ILE A 374 2.73 18.71 -1.28
CA ILE A 374 2.20 17.41 -1.71
C ILE A 374 1.76 17.49 -3.16
N TYR A 375 2.36 16.66 -4.01
CA TYR A 375 2.01 16.51 -5.42
C TYR A 375 0.78 15.59 -5.58
N SER A 376 -0.23 16.04 -6.30
CA SER A 376 -1.43 15.24 -6.58
C SER A 376 -2.21 15.74 -7.79
N THR A 377 -3.30 15.04 -8.14
CA THR A 377 -4.22 15.37 -9.24
C THR A 377 -4.84 16.75 -9.09
N TYR A 378 -5.23 17.36 -10.20
CA TYR A 378 -5.80 18.71 -10.24
C TYR A 378 -6.69 18.87 -11.49
N LEU A 379 -7.39 20.00 -11.60
CA LEU A 379 -8.33 20.24 -12.71
C LEU A 379 -7.69 20.07 -14.10
N ASN A 380 -8.51 19.73 -15.09
CA ASN A 380 -8.13 19.63 -16.50
C ASN A 380 -7.05 18.57 -16.80
N ASN A 381 -7.10 17.41 -16.13
CA ASN A 381 -6.10 16.35 -16.24
C ASN A 381 -4.66 16.85 -15.97
N THR A 382 -4.51 17.68 -14.94
CA THR A 382 -3.20 18.21 -14.53
C THR A 382 -2.86 17.78 -13.12
N TYR A 383 -1.65 18.12 -12.67
CA TYR A 383 -1.16 17.80 -11.34
C TYR A 383 -0.55 19.04 -10.72
N ARG A 384 -0.67 19.18 -9.40
CA ARG A 384 -0.24 20.38 -8.67
C ARG A 384 0.36 19.99 -7.32
N SER A 385 1.33 20.77 -6.85
CA SER A 385 1.80 20.71 -5.47
C SER A 385 1.04 21.70 -4.59
N MET A 386 0.41 21.23 -3.52
CA MET A 386 -0.33 22.04 -2.55
C MET A 386 0.18 21.80 -1.13
N SER A 387 -0.08 22.73 -0.22
CA SER A 387 0.32 22.63 1.19
C SER A 387 -0.84 22.97 2.10
N GLY A 388 -1.04 22.16 3.14
CA GLY A 388 -2.08 22.35 4.13
C GLY A 388 -2.32 21.10 4.97
N THR A 389 -2.95 21.27 6.13
CA THR A 389 -3.54 20.13 6.86
C THR A 389 -4.63 19.43 6.02
N SER A 390 -5.20 20.13 5.05
CA SER A 390 -6.07 19.59 4.00
C SER A 390 -5.40 18.50 3.14
N MET A 391 -4.08 18.57 2.91
CA MET A 391 -3.33 17.54 2.18
C MET A 391 -2.87 16.41 3.11
N ALA A 392 -2.69 16.69 4.41
CA ALA A 392 -2.35 15.67 5.41
C ALA A 392 -3.53 14.74 5.72
N THR A 393 -4.73 15.28 5.79
CA THR A 393 -5.97 14.54 6.10
C THR A 393 -6.23 13.34 5.17
N PRO A 394 -6.12 13.45 3.83
CA PRO A 394 -6.36 12.32 2.94
C PRO A 394 -5.37 11.16 3.08
N TYR A 395 -4.12 11.41 3.52
CA TYR A 395 -3.21 10.32 3.88
C TYR A 395 -3.76 9.49 5.05
N VAL A 396 -4.40 10.15 6.03
CA VAL A 396 -5.02 9.46 7.18
C VAL A 396 -6.27 8.71 6.74
N ALA A 397 -7.12 9.30 5.90
CA ALA A 397 -8.28 8.62 5.32
C ALA A 397 -7.87 7.35 4.57
N ALA A 398 -6.86 7.45 3.70
CA ALA A 398 -6.32 6.31 2.97
C ALA A 398 -5.68 5.27 3.89
N ASN A 399 -4.93 5.67 4.91
CA ASN A 399 -4.33 4.74 5.87
C ASN A 399 -5.40 3.96 6.65
N LEU A 400 -6.49 4.61 7.06
CA LEU A 400 -7.64 3.95 7.68
C LEU A 400 -8.28 2.92 6.74
N ALA A 401 -8.34 3.20 5.43
CA ALA A 401 -8.83 2.24 4.46
C ALA A 401 -7.92 1.01 4.35
N LEU A 402 -6.60 1.20 4.34
CA LEU A 402 -5.63 0.10 4.39
C LEU A 402 -5.78 -0.73 5.67
N ILE A 403 -5.93 -0.09 6.83
CA ILE A 403 -6.16 -0.79 8.11
C ILE A 403 -7.47 -1.59 8.07
N LYS A 404 -8.54 -1.00 7.55
CA LYS A 404 -9.87 -1.63 7.47
C LYS A 404 -9.89 -2.82 6.51
N GLN A 405 -9.27 -2.69 5.33
CA GLN A 405 -9.10 -3.81 4.39
C GLN A 405 -8.31 -4.96 5.04
N ALA A 406 -7.23 -4.66 5.76
CA ALA A 406 -6.44 -5.66 6.46
C ALA A 406 -7.19 -6.32 7.64
N ASN A 407 -8.24 -5.67 8.15
CA ASN A 407 -8.94 -6.07 9.37
C ASN A 407 -10.46 -5.82 9.29
N PRO A 408 -11.17 -6.48 8.36
CA PRO A 408 -12.58 -6.16 8.05
C PRO A 408 -13.54 -6.46 9.22
N ASP A 409 -13.11 -7.29 10.18
CA ASP A 409 -13.92 -7.69 11.34
C ASP A 409 -13.72 -6.75 12.56
N LEU A 410 -12.82 -5.75 12.49
CA LEU A 410 -12.57 -4.84 13.61
C LEU A 410 -13.58 -3.70 13.68
N SER A 411 -13.87 -3.27 14.91
CA SER A 411 -14.67 -2.06 15.14
C SER A 411 -13.92 -0.81 14.69
N SER A 412 -14.65 0.26 14.33
CA SER A 412 -14.04 1.57 14.04
C SER A 412 -13.17 2.07 15.19
N SER A 413 -13.56 1.81 16.44
CA SER A 413 -12.77 2.17 17.62
C SER A 413 -11.42 1.45 17.69
N ASP A 414 -11.39 0.16 17.30
CA ASP A 414 -10.15 -0.62 17.23
C ASP A 414 -9.29 -0.16 16.04
N ILE A 415 -9.90 0.18 14.90
CA ILE A 415 -9.20 0.73 13.74
C ILE A 415 -8.57 2.09 14.07
N ARG A 416 -9.30 3.01 14.71
CA ARG A 416 -8.77 4.31 15.17
C ARG A 416 -7.64 4.13 16.18
N LYS A 417 -7.77 3.15 17.08
CA LYS A 417 -6.69 2.79 18.00
C LYS A 417 -5.45 2.32 17.23
N MET A 418 -5.63 1.43 16.24
CA MET A 418 -4.53 0.98 15.37
C MET A 418 -3.81 2.16 14.72
N LEU A 419 -4.56 3.12 14.15
CA LEU A 419 -4.00 4.33 13.57
C LEU A 419 -3.07 5.06 14.57
N THR A 420 -3.55 5.34 15.79
CA THR A 420 -2.76 6.09 16.80
C THR A 420 -1.56 5.32 17.36
N THR A 421 -1.59 4.00 17.30
CA THR A 421 -0.48 3.15 17.76
C THR A 421 0.52 2.81 16.65
N ASN A 422 0.13 2.95 15.39
CA ASN A 422 0.97 2.70 14.22
C ASN A 422 1.51 4.03 13.67
N VAL A 423 2.31 4.70 14.49
CA VAL A 423 2.88 6.00 14.20
C VAL A 423 4.38 6.00 14.44
N LEU A 424 5.10 6.79 13.67
CA LEU A 424 6.42 7.26 14.04
C LEU A 424 6.25 8.41 15.04
N ASP A 425 6.57 8.14 16.30
CA ASP A 425 6.55 9.15 17.37
C ASP A 425 7.58 10.25 17.08
N LEU A 426 7.11 11.49 16.97
CA LEU A 426 7.88 12.68 16.62
C LEU A 426 7.65 13.74 17.70
N GLY A 427 8.69 14.52 18.01
CA GLY A 427 8.58 15.55 19.05
C GLY A 427 8.84 14.98 20.44
N GLU A 428 7.96 15.30 21.38
CA GLU A 428 8.07 14.81 22.76
C GLU A 428 7.55 13.38 22.87
N PRO A 429 8.20 12.46 23.61
CA PRO A 429 7.77 11.07 23.68
C PRO A 429 6.30 10.90 24.08
N GLY A 430 5.54 10.18 23.26
CA GLY A 430 4.11 9.98 23.42
C GLY A 430 3.29 11.09 22.79
N ARG A 431 2.05 11.28 23.27
CA ARG A 431 1.13 12.23 22.63
C ARG A 431 1.51 13.67 22.95
N ASP A 432 1.73 14.48 21.92
CA ASP A 432 2.05 15.91 22.04
C ASP A 432 1.11 16.83 21.22
N THR A 433 1.27 18.15 21.37
CA THR A 433 0.40 19.15 20.74
C THR A 433 0.72 19.45 19.27
N ASN A 434 1.84 18.95 18.76
CA ASN A 434 2.33 19.20 17.39
C ASN A 434 1.99 18.03 16.46
N TYR A 435 2.24 16.81 16.91
CA TYR A 435 2.14 15.60 16.11
C TYR A 435 1.03 14.65 16.59
N GLY A 436 0.35 14.99 17.69
CA GLY A 436 -0.54 14.03 18.34
C GLY A 436 0.27 12.83 18.80
N TYR A 437 -0.16 11.63 18.45
CA TYR A 437 0.60 10.40 18.71
C TYR A 437 1.83 10.23 17.81
N GLY A 438 1.90 10.93 16.67
CA GLY A 438 3.02 10.85 15.74
C GLY A 438 2.60 10.84 14.27
N LEU A 439 3.59 10.69 13.37
CA LEU A 439 3.38 10.56 11.93
C LEU A 439 2.81 9.18 11.59
N ILE A 440 1.64 9.11 10.96
CA ILE A 440 1.00 7.84 10.60
C ILE A 440 1.90 6.93 9.79
N GLN A 441 1.79 5.62 10.04
CA GLN A 441 2.48 4.57 9.30
C GLN A 441 1.41 3.58 8.81
N THR A 442 1.57 3.03 7.61
CA THR A 442 0.63 2.06 7.05
C THR A 442 0.72 0.70 7.71
N VAL A 443 -0.34 -0.10 7.57
CA VAL A 443 -0.31 -1.51 7.95
C VAL A 443 0.54 -2.31 6.98
N TYR A 444 1.22 -3.30 7.54
CA TYR A 444 2.05 -4.24 6.79
C TYR A 444 1.94 -5.63 7.44
N GLY A 445 2.15 -6.69 6.67
CA GLY A 445 2.10 -8.08 7.13
C GLY A 445 0.69 -8.65 7.27
N LEU A 446 0.59 -9.98 7.16
CA LEU A 446 -0.67 -10.71 7.25
C LEU A 446 -0.98 -11.08 8.70
N SER A 447 -2.15 -10.72 9.22
CA SER A 447 -2.60 -11.20 10.53
C SER A 447 -3.64 -12.29 10.39
N LEU A 448 -3.31 -13.52 10.80
CA LEU A 448 -4.27 -14.62 10.85
C LEU A 448 -4.85 -14.70 12.26
N HIS A 449 -6.03 -14.11 12.45
CA HIS A 449 -6.68 -14.06 13.77
C HIS A 449 -8.21 -13.89 13.70
N GLY A 450 -8.88 -14.30 14.77
CA GLY A 450 -10.26 -13.91 15.08
C GLY A 450 -10.41 -13.49 16.54
N ALA A 451 -11.63 -13.27 17.01
CA ALA A 451 -11.88 -12.78 18.37
C ALA A 451 -11.54 -13.84 19.45
N THR A 452 -11.53 -15.11 19.06
CA THR A 452 -11.19 -16.24 19.94
C THR A 452 -10.11 -17.11 19.32
N ARG A 453 -9.41 -17.92 20.14
CA ARG A 453 -8.44 -18.93 19.64
C ARG A 453 -9.04 -19.91 18.64
N TYR A 454 -10.35 -20.15 18.74
CA TYR A 454 -11.10 -21.00 17.82
C TYR A 454 -11.25 -20.31 16.45
N GLU A 455 -11.67 -19.05 16.43
CA GLU A 455 -11.77 -18.26 15.20
C GLU A 455 -10.40 -17.99 14.57
N THR A 456 -9.35 -17.77 15.38
CA THR A 456 -7.97 -17.72 14.88
C THR A 456 -7.61 -19.02 14.16
N GLY A 457 -7.94 -20.19 14.73
CA GLY A 457 -7.78 -21.48 14.05
C GLY A 457 -8.57 -21.57 12.74
N VAL A 458 -9.79 -21.01 12.68
CA VAL A 458 -10.59 -20.93 11.44
C VAL A 458 -9.91 -20.06 10.38
N LYS A 459 -9.39 -18.89 10.76
CA LYS A 459 -8.72 -17.97 9.82
C LYS A 459 -7.43 -18.56 9.28
N ILE A 460 -6.66 -19.25 10.12
CA ILE A 460 -5.49 -20.03 9.70
C ILE A 460 -5.90 -21.17 8.75
N SER A 461 -6.97 -21.90 9.08
CA SER A 461 -7.49 -22.99 8.26
C SER A 461 -7.93 -22.50 6.87
N ARG A 462 -8.61 -21.36 6.80
CA ARG A 462 -9.05 -20.77 5.52
C ARG A 462 -7.88 -20.29 4.67
N TYR A 463 -6.83 -19.75 5.31
CA TYR A 463 -5.62 -19.33 4.61
C TYR A 463 -4.82 -20.51 4.06
N GLY A 464 -4.64 -21.58 4.85
CA GLY A 464 -3.82 -22.74 4.44
C GLY A 464 -4.57 -23.79 3.59
N TRP A 465 -5.89 -23.90 3.76
CA TRP A 465 -6.73 -24.96 3.18
C TRP A 465 -8.01 -24.38 2.57
N GLU A 466 -7.84 -23.39 1.71
CA GLU A 466 -8.93 -22.72 0.99
C GLU A 466 -9.84 -23.72 0.26
N LYS A 467 -9.24 -24.70 -0.42
CA LYS A 467 -9.93 -25.74 -1.20
C LYS A 467 -10.48 -26.92 -0.38
N GLY A 468 -10.38 -26.86 0.95
CA GLY A 468 -10.77 -27.95 1.86
C GLY A 468 -9.60 -28.85 2.27
N SER A 469 -9.89 -29.89 3.06
CA SER A 469 -8.90 -30.88 3.50
C SER A 469 -9.56 -32.23 3.77
N THR A 470 -8.94 -33.33 3.31
CA THR A 470 -9.45 -34.69 3.51
C THR A 470 -9.29 -35.17 4.94
N VAL A 471 -8.40 -34.55 5.72
CA VAL A 471 -8.12 -34.88 7.11
C VAL A 471 -8.21 -33.61 7.96
N VAL A 472 -8.74 -33.72 9.18
CA VAL A 472 -8.67 -32.66 10.19
C VAL A 472 -8.09 -33.22 11.48
N CYS A 473 -7.10 -32.53 12.06
CA CYS A 473 -6.67 -32.80 13.41
C CYS A 473 -7.44 -31.89 14.37
N LEU A 474 -8.07 -32.44 15.40
CA LEU A 474 -8.87 -31.71 16.38
C LEU A 474 -8.31 -31.90 17.78
N GLY A 475 -7.84 -30.81 18.39
CA GLY A 475 -7.23 -30.81 19.72
C GLY A 475 -7.93 -29.89 20.70
N ARG A 476 -7.70 -30.10 22.01
CA ARG A 476 -8.24 -29.23 23.07
C ARG A 476 -7.58 -27.85 23.04
N GLY A 477 -8.38 -26.79 23.13
CA GLY A 477 -7.93 -25.40 22.98
C GLY A 477 -7.53 -24.70 24.28
N ASP A 478 -7.98 -25.14 25.46
CA ASP A 478 -7.62 -24.52 26.76
C ASP A 478 -6.39 -25.15 27.39
N ILE A 479 -6.20 -26.46 27.25
CA ILE A 479 -4.99 -27.20 27.65
C ILE A 479 -4.46 -27.95 26.42
N PRO A 480 -3.64 -27.29 25.57
CA PRO A 480 -3.35 -27.79 24.22
C PRO A 480 -2.12 -28.70 24.13
N ILE A 481 -1.62 -29.24 25.25
CA ILE A 481 -0.35 -29.97 25.27
C ILE A 481 -0.39 -31.23 24.37
N ASP A 482 -1.54 -31.90 24.31
CA ASP A 482 -1.78 -33.05 23.41
C ASP A 482 -1.90 -32.60 21.95
N ALA A 483 -2.51 -31.43 21.71
CA ALA A 483 -2.67 -30.86 20.38
C ALA A 483 -1.33 -30.40 19.79
N LEU A 484 -0.39 -30.01 20.66
CA LEU A 484 0.89 -29.46 20.26
C LEU A 484 1.76 -30.47 19.50
N THR A 485 1.84 -31.70 20.02
CA THR A 485 2.61 -32.77 19.39
C THR A 485 1.96 -33.23 18.08
N GLY A 486 0.63 -33.17 18.01
CA GLY A 486 -0.13 -33.54 16.80
C GLY A 486 0.08 -32.63 15.59
N SER A 487 0.82 -31.52 15.73
CA SER A 487 1.23 -30.70 14.58
C SER A 487 2.05 -31.47 13.54
N VAL A 488 2.86 -32.45 13.98
CA VAL A 488 3.66 -33.31 13.08
C VAL A 488 2.75 -34.19 12.22
N ILE A 489 1.72 -34.79 12.83
CA ILE A 489 0.71 -35.59 12.14
C ILE A 489 -0.17 -34.74 11.23
N ALA A 490 -0.59 -33.56 11.70
CA ALA A 490 -1.34 -32.63 10.87
C ALA A 490 -0.56 -32.31 9.58
N LYS A 491 0.77 -32.10 9.68
CA LYS A 491 1.61 -31.91 8.50
C LYS A 491 1.72 -33.18 7.63
N GLN A 492 1.80 -34.38 8.21
CA GLN A 492 1.85 -35.66 7.48
C GLN A 492 0.68 -35.79 6.48
N TYR A 493 -0.52 -35.42 6.93
CA TYR A 493 -1.75 -35.52 6.12
C TYR A 493 -2.09 -34.24 5.37
N ASN A 494 -1.22 -33.22 5.39
CA ASN A 494 -1.51 -31.90 4.85
C ASN A 494 -2.85 -31.35 5.37
N ALA A 495 -3.05 -31.43 6.68
CA ALA A 495 -4.32 -31.18 7.37
C ALA A 495 -4.24 -29.96 8.30
N PRO A 496 -5.33 -29.19 8.47
CA PRO A 496 -5.41 -28.18 9.50
C PRO A 496 -5.47 -28.82 10.88
N LEU A 497 -4.86 -28.15 11.85
CA LEU A 497 -5.06 -28.40 13.28
C LEU A 497 -6.09 -27.39 13.80
N LEU A 498 -7.29 -27.86 14.13
CA LEU A 498 -8.36 -27.07 14.73
C LEU A 498 -8.42 -27.30 16.24
N LEU A 499 -8.95 -26.30 16.95
CA LEU A 499 -9.11 -26.34 18.41
C LEU A 499 -10.58 -26.49 18.80
N THR A 500 -10.84 -27.23 19.88
CA THR A 500 -12.17 -27.41 20.49
C THR A 500 -12.13 -27.18 22.00
N LYS A 501 -13.28 -26.93 22.63
CA LYS A 501 -13.38 -27.11 24.09
C LYS A 501 -13.39 -28.61 24.40
N SER A 502 -13.13 -28.97 25.66
CA SER A 502 -13.07 -30.39 26.07
C SER A 502 -14.40 -31.14 25.89
N THR A 503 -15.53 -30.46 26.11
CA THR A 503 -16.87 -31.06 26.11
C THR A 503 -17.78 -30.58 24.97
N GLU A 504 -17.36 -29.57 24.22
CA GLU A 504 -18.17 -28.95 23.17
C GLU A 504 -17.29 -28.46 22.01
N ILE A 505 -17.71 -28.73 20.77
CA ILE A 505 -17.15 -28.10 19.58
C ILE A 505 -17.81 -26.73 19.38
N PRO A 506 -17.07 -25.61 19.38
CA PRO A 506 -17.63 -24.30 19.07
C PRO A 506 -18.32 -24.27 17.70
N ASN A 507 -19.39 -23.51 17.56
CA ASN A 507 -20.15 -23.45 16.29
C ASN A 507 -19.29 -22.98 15.11
N THR A 508 -18.36 -22.05 15.34
CA THR A 508 -17.39 -21.60 14.34
C THR A 508 -16.52 -22.76 13.82
N ILE A 509 -16.09 -23.65 14.71
CA ILE A 509 -15.31 -24.84 14.37
C ILE A 509 -16.17 -25.89 13.68
N LYS A 510 -17.43 -26.10 14.09
CA LYS A 510 -18.36 -26.99 13.36
C LYS A 510 -18.57 -26.54 11.92
N SER A 511 -18.80 -25.24 11.71
CA SER A 511 -18.94 -24.66 10.37
C SER A 511 -17.66 -24.81 9.55
N GLU A 512 -16.50 -24.68 10.19
CA GLU A 512 -15.22 -24.83 9.50
C GLU A 512 -14.92 -26.30 9.15
N ILE A 513 -15.20 -27.27 10.03
CA ILE A 513 -15.11 -28.71 9.70
C ILE A 513 -16.02 -29.03 8.52
N LYS A 514 -17.25 -28.49 8.50
CA LYS A 514 -18.18 -28.66 7.37
C LYS A 514 -17.62 -28.07 6.07
N ARG A 515 -17.01 -26.88 6.12
CA ARG A 515 -16.36 -26.24 4.96
C ARG A 515 -15.21 -27.08 4.42
N LEU A 516 -14.36 -27.58 5.32
CA LEU A 516 -13.20 -28.40 4.98
C LEU A 516 -13.61 -29.74 4.36
N ASN A 517 -14.80 -30.26 4.76
CA ASN A 517 -15.39 -31.51 4.31
C ASN A 517 -14.43 -32.71 4.41
N PRO A 518 -13.87 -33.00 5.60
CA PRO A 518 -12.93 -34.10 5.77
C PRO A 518 -13.61 -35.46 5.66
N GLN A 519 -12.82 -36.45 5.23
CA GLN A 519 -13.19 -37.87 5.36
C GLN A 519 -12.85 -38.37 6.76
N THR A 520 -11.67 -37.97 7.26
CA THR A 520 -11.10 -38.47 8.52
C THR A 520 -10.83 -37.33 9.50
N ILE A 521 -11.15 -37.53 10.77
CA ILE A 521 -10.84 -36.62 11.87
C ILE A 521 -9.97 -37.34 12.91
N TYR A 522 -8.79 -36.81 13.18
CA TYR A 522 -7.93 -37.26 14.27
C TYR A 522 -8.18 -36.43 15.52
N LEU A 523 -8.68 -37.07 16.58
CA LEU A 523 -8.80 -36.46 17.90
C LEU A 523 -7.47 -36.60 18.64
N LEU A 524 -6.93 -35.48 19.10
CA LEU A 524 -5.67 -35.43 19.82
C LEU A 524 -5.92 -35.36 21.33
N GLY A 525 -5.53 -36.43 22.03
CA GLY A 525 -5.69 -36.59 23.47
C GLY A 525 -6.82 -37.53 23.88
N GLY A 526 -6.76 -37.98 25.14
CA GLY A 526 -7.74 -38.91 25.71
C GLY A 526 -9.11 -38.27 25.93
N GLU A 527 -10.06 -39.04 26.49
CA GLU A 527 -11.44 -38.57 26.73
C GLU A 527 -11.50 -37.34 27.69
N GLY A 528 -10.52 -37.16 28.56
CA GLY A 528 -10.40 -35.96 29.40
C GLY A 528 -9.90 -34.71 28.66
N ALA A 529 -9.25 -34.88 27.51
CA ALA A 529 -8.85 -33.77 26.64
C ALA A 529 -9.99 -33.43 25.68
N VAL A 530 -10.44 -34.41 24.90
CA VAL A 530 -11.57 -34.29 23.99
C VAL A 530 -12.58 -35.38 24.32
N SER A 531 -13.72 -35.00 24.90
CA SER A 531 -14.73 -35.93 25.41
C SER A 531 -15.23 -36.96 24.40
N LYS A 532 -15.68 -38.10 24.93
CA LYS A 532 -16.33 -39.15 24.14
C LYS A 532 -17.62 -38.69 23.45
N SER A 533 -18.31 -37.69 24.02
CA SER A 533 -19.50 -37.09 23.40
C SER A 533 -19.14 -36.35 22.11
N ILE A 534 -18.02 -35.62 22.06
CA ILE A 534 -17.51 -34.99 20.83
C ILE A 534 -17.22 -36.08 19.78
N GLU A 535 -16.51 -37.13 20.15
CA GLU A 535 -16.20 -38.24 19.24
C GLU A 535 -17.46 -38.89 18.67
N SER A 536 -18.43 -39.19 19.53
CA SER A 536 -19.71 -39.80 19.12
C SER A 536 -20.52 -38.86 18.22
N HIS A 537 -20.50 -37.55 18.50
CA HIS A 537 -21.15 -36.55 17.68
C HIS A 537 -20.55 -36.49 16.27
N LEU A 538 -19.21 -36.46 16.15
CA LEU A 538 -18.53 -36.44 14.85
C LEU A 538 -18.77 -37.73 14.05
N LYS A 539 -18.71 -38.91 14.70
CA LYS A 539 -19.07 -40.20 14.06
C LYS A 539 -20.53 -40.19 13.58
N GLY A 540 -21.44 -39.63 14.36
CA GLY A 540 -22.86 -39.48 13.99
C GLY A 540 -23.11 -38.55 12.80
N LEU A 541 -22.16 -37.65 12.49
CA LEU A 541 -22.18 -36.82 11.28
C LEU A 541 -21.58 -37.54 10.05
N GLY A 542 -21.10 -38.78 10.20
CA GLY A 542 -20.57 -39.61 9.11
C GLY A 542 -19.06 -39.52 8.90
N TYR A 543 -18.32 -38.84 9.77
CA TYR A 543 -16.86 -38.77 9.69
C TYR A 543 -16.20 -40.05 10.22
N GLU A 544 -15.10 -40.47 9.60
CA GLU A 544 -14.19 -41.46 10.18
C GLU A 544 -13.38 -40.79 11.29
N VAL A 545 -13.53 -41.25 12.54
CA VAL A 545 -12.89 -40.59 13.68
C VAL A 545 -11.92 -41.54 14.38
N HIS A 546 -10.64 -41.16 14.36
CA HIS A 546 -9.54 -41.84 15.04
C HIS A 546 -9.06 -41.02 16.22
N ARG A 547 -8.77 -41.66 17.35
CA ARG A 547 -8.25 -40.97 18.54
C ARG A 547 -6.81 -41.39 18.78
N ILE A 548 -5.93 -40.41 18.91
CA ILE A 548 -4.51 -40.58 19.24
C ILE A 548 -4.33 -40.11 20.67
N TYR A 549 -3.98 -41.02 21.58
CA TYR A 549 -3.95 -40.75 23.01
C TYR A 549 -3.10 -41.74 23.79
N GLY A 550 -2.52 -41.27 24.90
CA GLY A 550 -1.97 -42.12 25.94
C GLY A 550 -2.67 -41.92 27.29
N SER A 551 -2.20 -42.66 28.30
CA SER A 551 -2.64 -42.51 29.70
C SER A 551 -2.27 -41.15 30.32
N SER A 552 -1.35 -40.43 29.69
CA SER A 552 -0.84 -39.13 30.10
C SER A 552 -0.51 -38.30 28.87
N ARG A 553 -0.26 -36.99 29.02
CA ARG A 553 0.26 -36.13 27.93
C ARG A 553 1.55 -36.68 27.31
N TYR A 554 2.39 -37.32 28.13
CA TYR A 554 3.63 -37.94 27.70
C TYR A 554 3.35 -39.19 26.86
N GLY A 555 2.38 -40.00 27.28
CA GLY A 555 1.88 -41.12 26.50
C GLY A 555 1.22 -40.68 25.19
N THR A 556 0.43 -39.60 25.17
CA THR A 556 -0.13 -39.05 23.93
C THR A 556 0.96 -38.61 22.97
N ALA A 557 2.03 -37.98 23.45
CA ALA A 557 3.18 -37.61 22.61
C ALA A 557 3.88 -38.84 22.00
N VAL A 558 4.00 -39.93 22.76
CA VAL A 558 4.52 -41.21 22.27
C VAL A 558 3.58 -41.82 21.23
N ASP A 559 2.27 -41.83 21.49
CA ASP A 559 1.28 -42.37 20.56
C ASP A 559 1.27 -41.58 19.24
N VAL A 560 1.37 -40.24 19.31
CA VAL A 560 1.58 -39.38 18.15
C VAL A 560 2.85 -39.77 17.39
N ALA A 561 3.96 -40.04 18.09
CA ALA A 561 5.21 -40.44 17.46
C ALA A 561 5.10 -41.79 16.73
N SER A 562 4.36 -42.74 17.29
CA SER A 562 4.10 -44.05 16.67
C SER A 562 3.18 -43.99 15.44
N HIS A 563 2.46 -42.89 15.22
CA HIS A 563 1.59 -42.67 14.04
C HIS A 563 2.31 -41.96 12.88
N ILE A 564 3.60 -41.66 13.03
CA ILE A 564 4.42 -41.10 11.94
C ILE A 564 4.83 -42.23 10.99
N ASN A 565 4.56 -42.06 9.70
CA ASN A 565 4.71 -43.08 8.65
C ASN A 565 6.15 -43.22 8.14
N GLN A 566 7.15 -43.09 9.01
CA GLN A 566 8.56 -43.28 8.69
C GLN A 566 9.33 -43.80 9.91
N GLU A 567 10.47 -44.43 9.66
CA GLU A 567 11.38 -44.86 10.72
C GLU A 567 11.87 -43.65 11.51
N VAL A 568 11.72 -43.72 12.84
CA VAL A 568 12.07 -42.64 13.76
C VAL A 568 13.43 -42.96 14.38
N SER A 569 14.48 -42.26 13.98
CA SER A 569 15.81 -42.38 14.60
C SER A 569 16.26 -41.10 15.33
N GLU A 570 15.52 -40.02 15.16
CA GLU A 570 15.71 -38.70 15.77
C GLU A 570 14.40 -38.23 16.40
N VAL A 571 14.47 -37.58 17.57
CA VAL A 571 13.31 -36.94 18.23
C VAL A 571 13.67 -35.58 18.83
N PHE A 572 12.69 -34.68 18.87
CA PHE A 572 12.75 -33.48 19.69
C PHE A 572 12.18 -33.75 21.08
N LEU A 573 12.93 -33.44 22.13
CA LEU A 573 12.47 -33.57 23.51
C LEU A 573 12.21 -32.19 24.11
N VAL A 574 10.95 -31.92 24.48
CA VAL A 574 10.52 -30.62 25.01
C VAL A 574 9.84 -30.78 26.37
N THR A 575 9.69 -29.69 27.13
CA THR A 575 8.96 -29.73 28.41
C THR A 575 7.46 -30.00 28.23
N GLY A 576 6.88 -30.85 29.07
CA GLY A 576 5.43 -31.12 29.12
C GLY A 576 4.62 -30.06 29.89
N LYS A 577 5.23 -28.92 30.22
CA LYS A 577 4.58 -27.81 30.95
C LYS A 577 3.76 -26.96 29.99
N GLU A 578 2.47 -26.79 30.30
CA GLU A 578 1.49 -26.05 29.48
C GLU A 578 1.83 -24.57 29.24
N THR A 579 2.70 -23.99 30.07
CA THR A 579 3.09 -22.57 29.97
C THR A 579 4.30 -22.35 29.07
N SER A 580 4.88 -23.40 28.48
CA SER A 580 6.07 -23.30 27.64
C SER A 580 5.70 -23.19 26.16
N PRO A 581 6.11 -22.11 25.46
CA PRO A 581 5.91 -21.97 24.02
C PRO A 581 7.07 -22.54 23.19
N ASP A 582 8.17 -22.97 23.79
CA ASP A 582 9.32 -23.56 23.07
C ASP A 582 8.94 -24.73 22.14
N PRO A 583 7.95 -25.59 22.50
CA PRO A 583 7.50 -26.63 21.58
C PRO A 583 6.84 -26.06 20.31
N LEU A 584 6.21 -24.87 20.37
CA LEU A 584 5.62 -24.21 19.21
C LEU A 584 6.69 -23.76 18.21
N SER A 585 7.84 -23.23 18.69
CA SER A 585 8.90 -22.73 17.80
C SER A 585 9.64 -23.84 17.05
N ILE A 586 9.70 -25.07 17.58
CA ILE A 586 10.26 -26.23 16.85
C ILE A 586 9.22 -26.94 15.98
N ALA A 587 7.91 -26.73 16.21
CA ALA A 587 6.84 -27.48 15.56
C ALA A 587 6.86 -27.39 14.02
N ALA A 588 7.19 -26.22 13.47
CA ALA A 588 7.31 -26.04 12.03
C ALA A 588 8.39 -26.95 11.42
N TYR A 589 9.58 -26.98 12.04
CA TYR A 589 10.68 -27.84 11.58
C TYR A 589 10.39 -29.33 11.80
N ALA A 590 9.86 -29.68 12.98
CA ALA A 590 9.48 -31.04 13.34
C ALA A 590 8.44 -31.60 12.35
N GLY A 591 7.39 -30.83 12.04
CA GLY A 591 6.40 -31.21 11.03
C GLY A 591 6.99 -31.32 9.63
N MET A 592 7.84 -30.38 9.22
CA MET A 592 8.48 -30.40 7.90
C MET A 592 9.36 -31.63 7.70
N LYS A 593 10.13 -32.03 8.73
CA LYS A 593 11.03 -33.19 8.69
C LYS A 593 10.41 -34.50 9.16
N GLN A 594 9.13 -34.45 9.59
CA GLN A 594 8.44 -35.57 10.20
C GLN A 594 9.20 -36.17 11.39
N ILE A 595 9.86 -35.30 12.19
CA ILE A 595 10.57 -35.67 13.41
C ILE A 595 9.58 -35.55 14.59
N PRO A 596 9.35 -36.60 15.39
CA PRO A 596 8.41 -36.53 16.50
C PRO A 596 8.85 -35.56 17.59
N ILE A 597 7.85 -34.96 18.25
CA ILE A 597 8.03 -34.15 19.46
C ILE A 597 7.57 -34.97 20.65
N LEU A 598 8.51 -35.36 21.50
CA LEU A 598 8.25 -36.05 22.77
C LEU A 598 8.29 -35.05 23.93
N LEU A 599 7.57 -35.37 25.00
CA LEU A 599 7.45 -34.51 26.18
C LEU A 599 8.24 -35.09 27.36
N THR A 600 8.81 -34.24 28.21
CA THR A 600 9.47 -34.65 29.46
C THR A 600 9.02 -33.82 30.66
N ARG A 601 9.27 -34.30 31.89
CA ARG A 601 9.16 -33.48 33.11
C ARG A 601 10.44 -32.65 33.25
N TYR A 602 10.42 -31.68 34.17
CA TYR A 602 11.59 -30.83 34.43
C TYR A 602 12.87 -31.63 34.69
N ASP A 603 12.81 -32.65 35.55
CA ASP A 603 13.99 -33.39 36.02
C ASP A 603 13.94 -34.91 35.76
N THR A 604 12.87 -35.38 35.10
CA THR A 604 12.59 -36.82 34.98
C THR A 604 11.97 -37.14 33.63
N LEU A 605 12.58 -38.08 32.93
CA LEU A 605 12.07 -38.66 31.70
C LEU A 605 10.94 -39.64 32.05
N PRO A 606 9.70 -39.43 31.58
CA PRO A 606 8.58 -40.34 31.86
C PRO A 606 8.85 -41.77 31.36
N ASP A 607 8.30 -42.77 32.05
CA ASP A 607 8.51 -44.18 31.70
C ASP A 607 7.99 -44.53 30.31
N GLU A 608 6.89 -43.92 29.87
CA GLU A 608 6.37 -44.12 28.51
C GLU A 608 7.37 -43.64 27.44
N VAL A 609 8.02 -42.51 27.70
CA VAL A 609 8.99 -41.87 26.79
C VAL A 609 10.31 -42.65 26.79
N SER A 610 10.79 -43.05 27.97
CA SER A 610 11.99 -43.88 28.12
C SER A 610 11.86 -45.21 27.37
N ARG A 611 10.69 -45.86 27.46
CA ARG A 611 10.41 -47.11 26.73
C ARG A 611 10.36 -46.89 25.23
N PHE A 612 9.71 -45.83 24.76
CA PHE A 612 9.68 -45.49 23.33
C PHE A 612 11.10 -45.27 22.79
N ILE A 613 11.90 -44.45 23.46
CA ILE A 613 13.29 -44.16 23.06
C ILE A 613 14.13 -45.44 22.92
N LYS A 614 13.94 -46.38 23.85
CA LYS A 614 14.66 -47.66 23.83
C LYS A 614 14.15 -48.61 22.74
N ASN A 615 12.83 -48.70 22.56
CA ASN A 615 12.20 -49.65 21.64
C ASN A 615 12.38 -49.26 20.17
N GLU A 616 12.29 -47.96 19.87
CA GLU A 616 12.52 -47.42 18.52
C GLU A 616 14.01 -47.17 18.24
N GLU A 617 14.90 -47.59 19.15
CA GLU A 617 16.35 -47.44 19.03
C GLU A 617 16.81 -46.01 18.68
N ILE A 618 16.18 -45.01 19.31
CA ILE A 618 16.42 -43.59 19.01
C ILE A 618 17.90 -43.25 19.21
N THR A 619 18.56 -42.84 18.14
CA THR A 619 20.00 -42.56 18.14
C THR A 619 20.31 -41.10 18.43
N LYS A 620 19.38 -40.20 18.10
CA LYS A 620 19.52 -38.75 18.26
C LYS A 620 18.36 -38.12 19.02
N VAL A 621 18.67 -37.32 20.03
CA VAL A 621 17.69 -36.52 20.78
C VAL A 621 18.16 -35.08 20.83
N THR A 622 17.35 -34.15 20.33
CA THR A 622 17.60 -32.72 20.51
C THR A 622 16.65 -32.17 21.57
N ILE A 623 17.20 -31.76 22.71
CA ILE A 623 16.45 -31.11 23.79
C ILE A 623 16.19 -29.65 23.40
N ILE A 624 14.94 -29.23 23.40
CA ILE A 624 14.54 -27.86 23.10
C ILE A 624 14.22 -27.13 24.40
N GLY A 625 14.89 -26.00 24.62
CA GLY A 625 14.77 -25.17 25.82
C GLY A 625 15.96 -25.30 26.78
N GLY A 626 16.14 -24.28 27.62
CA GLY A 626 17.25 -24.20 28.57
C GLY A 626 17.11 -25.15 29.76
N GLU A 627 18.15 -25.23 30.59
CA GLU A 627 18.14 -26.09 31.79
C GLU A 627 17.06 -25.71 32.82
N GLY A 628 16.58 -24.46 32.79
CA GLY A 628 15.48 -24.01 33.64
C GLY A 628 14.10 -24.59 33.28
N VAL A 629 13.95 -25.24 32.11
CA VAL A 629 12.70 -25.91 31.71
C VAL A 629 12.85 -27.42 31.50
N VAL A 630 14.05 -27.88 31.17
CA VAL A 630 14.44 -29.30 31.10
C VAL A 630 15.86 -29.43 31.64
N SER A 631 16.03 -29.98 32.83
CA SER A 631 17.31 -30.07 33.53
C SER A 631 18.34 -30.93 32.78
N SER A 632 19.60 -30.84 33.21
CA SER A 632 20.67 -31.72 32.71
C SER A 632 20.50 -33.19 33.15
N ASN A 633 19.72 -33.49 34.20
CA ASN A 633 19.44 -34.86 34.65
C ASN A 633 18.66 -35.65 33.60
N VAL A 634 17.73 -35.00 32.87
CA VAL A 634 17.05 -35.64 31.74
C VAL A 634 18.06 -36.05 30.67
N GLY A 635 19.05 -35.20 30.37
CA GLY A 635 20.15 -35.55 29.47
C GLY A 635 20.98 -36.74 29.95
N GLN A 636 21.20 -36.89 31.25
CA GLN A 636 21.87 -38.06 31.82
C GLN A 636 21.03 -39.34 31.68
N GLN A 637 19.72 -39.25 31.90
CA GLN A 637 18.79 -40.37 31.72
C GLN A 637 18.76 -40.85 30.27
N LEU A 638 18.79 -39.93 29.29
CA LEU A 638 18.90 -40.26 27.87
C LEU A 638 20.21 -41.02 27.55
N LYS A 639 21.34 -40.58 28.12
CA LYS A 639 22.63 -41.30 27.98
C LYS A 639 22.56 -42.72 28.54
N GLN A 640 21.90 -42.89 29.69
CA GLN A 640 21.71 -44.21 30.31
C GLN A 640 20.82 -45.14 29.46
N LEU A 641 19.92 -44.58 28.64
CA LEU A 641 19.12 -45.32 27.67
C LEU A 641 19.88 -45.68 26.39
N GLY A 642 21.13 -45.21 26.22
CA GLY A 642 21.97 -45.54 25.07
C GLY A 642 21.86 -44.57 23.88
N VAL A 643 21.20 -43.42 24.05
CA VAL A 643 21.15 -42.38 23.01
C VAL A 643 22.56 -41.84 22.75
N LYS A 644 23.00 -41.89 21.50
CA LYS A 644 24.40 -41.59 21.11
C LYS A 644 24.64 -40.10 20.90
N ASP A 645 23.67 -39.42 20.30
CA ASP A 645 23.74 -37.99 19.99
C ASP A 645 22.68 -37.23 20.78
N ILE A 646 23.11 -36.42 21.76
CA ILE A 646 22.22 -35.61 22.59
C ILE A 646 22.65 -34.16 22.46
N GLU A 647 21.84 -33.40 21.73
CA GLU A 647 22.03 -31.97 21.52
C GLU A 647 21.05 -31.17 22.39
N ARG A 648 21.35 -29.88 22.62
CA ARG A 648 20.41 -28.92 23.20
C ARG A 648 20.39 -27.65 22.36
N VAL A 649 19.20 -27.17 22.04
CA VAL A 649 18.98 -25.86 21.42
C VAL A 649 18.21 -24.98 22.40
N ALA A 650 18.85 -23.92 22.87
CA ALA A 650 18.31 -23.03 23.89
C ALA A 650 18.93 -21.64 23.81
N GLY A 651 18.14 -20.63 24.15
CA GLY A 651 18.60 -19.28 24.46
C GLY A 651 18.37 -18.95 25.95
N PRO A 652 18.78 -17.74 26.39
CA PRO A 652 18.58 -17.31 27.78
C PRO A 652 17.10 -17.14 28.17
N ASP A 653 16.21 -16.89 27.20
CA ASP A 653 14.76 -16.93 27.37
C ASP A 653 14.07 -17.63 26.17
N ARG A 654 12.74 -17.75 26.24
CA ARG A 654 11.88 -18.37 25.22
C ARG A 654 11.99 -17.71 23.84
N TYR A 655 12.18 -16.39 23.81
CA TYR A 655 12.27 -15.61 22.58
C TYR A 655 13.60 -15.89 21.89
N GLN A 656 14.74 -15.87 22.60
CA GLN A 656 15.99 -16.26 21.96
C GLN A 656 16.07 -17.76 21.67
N THR A 657 15.43 -18.62 22.46
CA THR A 657 15.31 -20.05 22.13
C THR A 657 14.67 -20.23 20.76
N SER A 658 13.61 -19.46 20.43
CA SER A 658 13.02 -19.49 19.09
C SER A 658 13.99 -19.04 17.99
N VAL A 659 14.83 -18.03 18.24
CA VAL A 659 15.86 -17.56 17.29
C VAL A 659 16.96 -18.61 17.10
N GLU A 660 17.43 -19.25 18.16
CA GLU A 660 18.47 -20.28 18.07
C GLU A 660 17.99 -21.53 17.32
N ILE A 661 16.72 -21.89 17.44
CA ILE A 661 16.08 -22.93 16.60
C ILE A 661 16.18 -22.54 15.13
N VAL A 662 15.74 -21.33 14.78
CA VAL A 662 15.78 -20.90 13.38
C VAL A 662 17.20 -20.83 12.85
N LYS A 663 18.15 -20.28 13.61
CA LYS A 663 19.58 -20.26 13.24
C LYS A 663 20.12 -21.65 12.96
N ARG A 664 19.84 -22.62 13.85
CA ARG A 664 20.31 -24.01 13.72
C ARG A 664 19.82 -24.67 12.43
N TYR A 665 18.57 -24.40 12.05
CA TYR A 665 17.89 -25.03 10.91
C TYR A 665 17.66 -24.09 9.72
N THR A 666 18.38 -22.96 9.65
CA THR A 666 18.16 -21.88 8.68
C THR A 666 18.08 -22.39 7.23
N HIS A 667 19.01 -23.27 6.85
CA HIS A 667 19.12 -23.82 5.48
C HIS A 667 17.94 -24.70 5.06
N ASN A 668 17.03 -25.03 5.97
CA ASN A 668 15.83 -25.80 5.67
C ASN A 668 14.58 -24.93 5.59
N PHE A 669 14.65 -23.67 6.02
CA PHE A 669 13.53 -22.77 5.98
C PHE A 669 13.60 -21.90 4.72
N ASP A 670 12.44 -21.71 4.09
CA ASP A 670 12.20 -20.55 3.26
C ASP A 670 12.04 -19.35 4.19
N LEU A 671 12.98 -18.40 4.10
CA LEU A 671 12.95 -17.20 4.92
C LEU A 671 12.18 -16.06 4.27
N SER A 672 11.72 -16.18 3.01
CA SER A 672 10.90 -15.16 2.35
C SER A 672 9.62 -14.83 3.12
N LYS A 673 9.21 -15.72 4.03
CA LYS A 673 8.12 -15.51 4.99
C LYS A 673 8.53 -15.99 6.37
N VAL A 674 8.17 -15.22 7.40
CA VAL A 674 8.40 -15.56 8.81
C VAL A 674 7.11 -15.43 9.60
N PHE A 675 6.75 -16.49 10.34
CA PHE A 675 5.59 -16.48 11.22
C PHE A 675 5.97 -15.99 12.62
N PHE A 676 5.12 -15.19 13.23
CA PHE A 676 5.26 -14.71 14.60
C PHE A 676 4.10 -15.20 15.47
N ALA A 677 4.43 -15.71 16.65
CA ALA A 677 3.49 -16.10 17.68
C ALA A 677 3.80 -15.35 18.99
N SER A 678 2.79 -15.15 19.84
CA SER A 678 3.01 -14.57 21.16
C SER A 678 3.76 -15.55 22.05
N GLY A 679 4.90 -15.16 22.62
CA GLY A 679 5.62 -16.01 23.58
C GLY A 679 4.92 -16.11 24.95
N THR A 680 3.83 -15.39 25.21
CA THR A 680 3.10 -15.47 26.49
C THR A 680 1.68 -16.02 26.35
N SER A 681 1.04 -15.84 25.18
CA SER A 681 -0.28 -16.38 24.85
C SER A 681 -0.24 -17.08 23.49
N PHE A 682 0.49 -18.19 23.44
CA PHE A 682 0.85 -18.88 22.19
C PHE A 682 -0.20 -19.83 21.63
N ILE A 683 -1.26 -20.10 22.41
CA ILE A 683 -2.26 -21.13 22.07
C ILE A 683 -3.00 -20.79 20.78
N ASP A 684 -3.28 -19.50 20.56
CA ASP A 684 -3.90 -18.97 19.33
C ASP A 684 -3.09 -19.33 18.09
N ALA A 685 -1.76 -19.43 18.23
CA ALA A 685 -0.85 -19.73 17.14
C ALA A 685 -0.64 -21.23 16.90
N LEU A 686 -1.16 -22.12 17.75
CA LEU A 686 -0.93 -23.57 17.63
C LEU A 686 -1.45 -24.13 16.32
N SER A 687 -2.62 -23.64 15.89
CA SER A 687 -3.21 -24.02 14.60
C SER A 687 -2.33 -23.60 13.40
N GLY A 688 -1.39 -22.67 13.62
CA GLY A 688 -0.44 -22.19 12.62
C GLY A 688 0.78 -23.09 12.43
N SER A 689 1.06 -24.03 13.34
CA SER A 689 2.22 -24.93 13.20
C SER A 689 2.19 -25.79 11.93
N PRO A 690 1.07 -26.45 11.57
CA PRO A 690 1.01 -27.24 10.34
C PRO A 690 1.09 -26.36 9.08
N LEU A 691 0.56 -25.13 9.15
CA LEU A 691 0.67 -24.14 8.07
C LEU A 691 2.13 -23.74 7.84
N ALA A 692 2.84 -23.35 8.89
CA ALA A 692 4.26 -22.98 8.81
C ALA A 692 5.14 -24.15 8.35
N ALA A 693 4.85 -25.37 8.82
CA ALA A 693 5.51 -26.60 8.35
C ALA A 693 5.21 -26.89 6.87
N MET A 694 3.99 -26.60 6.40
CA MET A 694 3.58 -26.79 5.01
C MET A 694 4.28 -25.80 4.08
N SER A 695 4.40 -24.55 4.49
CA SER A 695 5.07 -23.50 3.71
C SER A 695 6.58 -23.41 3.96
N GLN A 696 7.14 -24.34 4.76
CA GLN A 696 8.57 -24.39 5.10
C GLN A 696 9.11 -23.10 5.72
N ASN A 697 8.28 -22.38 6.48
CA ASN A 697 8.67 -21.12 7.12
C ASN A 697 8.83 -21.30 8.64
N PRO A 698 9.72 -20.52 9.28
CA PRO A 698 9.93 -20.60 10.72
C PRO A 698 8.82 -19.90 11.52
N ILE A 699 8.63 -20.33 12.77
CA ILE A 699 7.82 -19.61 13.78
C ILE A 699 8.75 -19.02 14.83
N LEU A 700 8.75 -17.69 14.96
CA LEU A 700 9.44 -16.95 16.00
C LEU A 700 8.48 -16.44 17.08
N LEU A 701 8.98 -16.33 18.30
CA LEU A 701 8.21 -15.83 19.42
C LEU A 701 8.45 -14.33 19.62
N ALA A 702 7.36 -13.56 19.68
CA ALA A 702 7.36 -12.14 20.01
C ALA A 702 6.95 -11.93 21.47
N ASN A 703 7.60 -10.98 22.15
CA ASN A 703 7.22 -10.57 23.51
C ASN A 703 6.17 -9.46 23.45
N PRO A 704 4.92 -9.68 23.88
CA PRO A 704 3.89 -8.64 23.81
C PRO A 704 4.08 -7.50 24.82
N LYS A 705 4.94 -7.66 25.83
CA LYS A 705 5.11 -6.69 26.93
C LYS A 705 6.44 -5.92 26.89
N ASN A 706 7.35 -6.23 25.98
CA ASN A 706 8.68 -5.63 25.94
C ASN A 706 9.10 -5.32 24.50
N ASN A 707 10.05 -4.40 24.33
CA ASN A 707 10.78 -4.24 23.07
C ASN A 707 11.37 -5.60 22.63
N LEU A 708 11.33 -5.88 21.33
CA LEU A 708 11.93 -7.10 20.75
C LEU A 708 13.31 -7.36 21.35
N SER A 709 13.59 -8.61 21.71
CA SER A 709 14.88 -8.95 22.31
C SER A 709 16.01 -8.62 21.32
N ALA A 710 17.14 -8.11 21.81
CA ALA A 710 18.26 -7.73 20.94
C ALA A 710 18.67 -8.86 19.96
N PRO A 711 18.71 -10.14 20.36
CA PRO A 711 19.03 -11.22 19.43
C PRO A 711 17.97 -11.46 18.35
N LEU A 712 16.68 -11.22 18.64
CA LEU A 712 15.63 -11.26 17.63
C LEU A 712 15.81 -10.10 16.64
N LYS A 713 16.10 -8.89 17.13
CA LYS A 713 16.35 -7.73 16.29
C LYS A 713 17.54 -7.93 15.35
N GLU A 714 18.68 -8.34 15.90
CA GLU A 714 19.91 -8.59 15.15
C GLU A 714 19.76 -9.68 14.10
N TRP A 715 18.89 -10.67 14.36
CA TRP A 715 18.60 -11.72 13.39
C TRP A 715 17.67 -11.23 12.29
N LEU A 716 16.61 -10.48 12.62
CA LEU A 716 15.69 -9.90 11.63
C LEU A 716 16.39 -8.92 10.69
N LEU A 717 17.32 -8.10 11.20
CA LEU A 717 18.13 -7.18 10.39
C LEU A 717 19.04 -7.86 9.35
N LYS A 718 19.22 -9.19 9.42
CA LYS A 718 19.98 -9.96 8.43
C LYS A 718 19.10 -10.54 7.33
N LEU A 719 17.79 -10.45 7.47
CA LEU A 719 16.85 -10.90 6.47
C LEU A 719 16.50 -9.73 5.55
N ASN A 720 16.43 -10.00 4.24
CA ASN A 720 16.01 -9.04 3.23
C ASN A 720 14.65 -9.45 2.65
N GLU A 721 13.75 -8.47 2.49
CA GLU A 721 12.48 -8.58 1.76
C GLU A 721 11.52 -9.70 2.25
N ASN A 722 11.35 -9.83 3.57
CA ASN A 722 10.61 -10.95 4.16
C ASN A 722 9.18 -10.58 4.53
N LYS A 723 8.19 -11.36 4.07
CA LYS A 723 6.79 -11.20 4.48
C LYS A 723 6.57 -11.71 5.90
N PHE A 724 5.99 -10.89 6.77
CA PHE A 724 5.65 -11.31 8.13
C PHE A 724 4.20 -11.75 8.27
N VAL A 725 3.99 -12.88 8.95
CA VAL A 725 2.66 -13.41 9.27
C VAL A 725 2.49 -13.49 10.79
N PHE A 726 1.49 -12.81 11.34
CA PHE A 726 1.20 -12.81 12.77
C PHE A 726 0.08 -13.80 13.07
N LEU A 727 0.40 -14.81 13.89
CA LEU A 727 -0.52 -15.85 14.35
C LEU A 727 -1.16 -15.39 15.67
N GLY A 728 -2.42 -14.93 15.58
CA GLY A 728 -3.15 -14.34 16.69
C GLY A 728 -3.36 -12.83 16.54
N GLY A 729 -4.34 -12.31 17.26
CA GLY A 729 -4.79 -10.92 17.13
C GLY A 729 -3.92 -9.92 17.87
N TYR A 730 -4.33 -8.65 17.83
CA TYR A 730 -3.62 -7.54 18.48
C TYR A 730 -3.58 -7.67 20.01
N GLY A 731 -4.54 -8.39 20.62
CA GLY A 731 -4.50 -8.68 22.05
C GLY A 731 -3.35 -9.60 22.48
N VAL A 732 -2.78 -10.41 21.57
CA VAL A 732 -1.69 -11.37 21.89
C VAL A 732 -0.36 -10.98 21.28
N ILE A 733 -0.36 -10.32 20.11
CA ILE A 733 0.81 -9.66 19.51
C ILE A 733 0.40 -8.22 19.21
N PRO A 734 0.62 -7.29 20.15
CA PRO A 734 0.24 -5.89 19.99
C PRO A 734 0.85 -5.27 18.75
N ILE A 735 0.10 -4.35 18.13
CA ILE A 735 0.50 -3.66 16.91
C ILE A 735 1.86 -2.95 17.07
N GLU A 736 2.19 -2.45 18.25
CA GLU A 736 3.48 -1.81 18.53
C GLU A 736 4.65 -2.79 18.39
N ILE A 737 4.42 -4.06 18.72
CA ILE A 737 5.40 -5.14 18.55
C ILE A 737 5.51 -5.53 17.08
N ARG A 738 4.39 -5.56 16.36
CA ARG A 738 4.38 -5.80 14.90
C ARG A 738 5.13 -4.69 14.18
N ALA A 739 4.79 -3.43 14.43
CA ALA A 739 5.48 -2.27 13.89
C ALA A 739 6.99 -2.30 14.18
N LYS A 740 7.40 -2.68 15.40
CA LYS A 740 8.83 -2.85 15.74
C LYS A 740 9.50 -4.01 14.99
N ILE A 741 8.80 -5.11 14.71
CA ILE A 741 9.33 -6.22 13.91
C ILE A 741 9.52 -5.75 12.47
N GLN A 742 8.56 -4.95 12.01
CA GLN A 742 8.44 -4.48 10.65
C GLN A 742 9.45 -3.38 10.33
N ALA A 743 9.70 -2.45 11.25
CA ALA A 743 10.72 -1.40 11.13
C ALA A 743 12.18 -1.91 11.14
N LEU A 744 12.39 -3.23 11.23
CA LEU A 744 13.72 -3.86 11.12
C LEU A 744 13.96 -4.45 9.71
N GLN A 745 13.00 -4.30 8.81
CA GLN A 745 13.14 -4.50 7.37
C GLN A 745 13.29 -3.13 6.73
#